data_AF-A0A9P6LX40-F1
#
_entry.id   AF-A0A9P6LX40-F1
#
_cell.length_a   1.000
_cell.length_b   1.000
_cell.length_c   1.000
_cell.angle_alpha   90.00
_cell.angle_beta   90.00
_cell.angle_gamma   90.00
#
_symmetry.space_group_name_H-M   'P 1'
#
loop_
_entity.id
_entity.type
_entity.pdbx_description
1 polymer ?
#
loop_
_entity_poly.entity_id
_entity_poly.type
_entity_poly.pdbx_seq_one_letter_code
_entity_poly.pdbx_strand_id
1 'polypeptide(L)'
;MSSYASSVESDSEECSSPPASAATYIKTGAVAKKKAISTAHKRNIELRPGGGTALRAAGKAHDWYSGGRITSHGRWFRDSQNRTLLLRGVNLCGNSKLPTTPNGSSHLNEGFFDHRNVCFLGRPFPRDQADEHFSRLKRWGLTFVRLLVPWEALEHSGPGIYDEKFIDSLIELMELMPKYGIKCFIDPHQDCWSRFSGGSGAPGWTFEAAGLDLTKFKATGAAYVHNTNQFPGDSPPMVWPTNYTKLAASTMFTLFWAGDTFAPNKMYQGEPIQQFLQNRYLECYHHLARRLSHLDALVGFEVMNEPHPGYVGLDNLKKYDFNSNLFFGDCPSAVEGFALGDGMSLPIDVWVKSWPFPTKKQGSRVVNTDKESAWLEGECLWKQHGVWSVNPKTGQPQVDKPDYFSHHPITGQKIDFSRFYLDFVGKYSRAVQTVIPSAFIFVEPVPNEPAPVWGPGDHEENIVYAPHWYDLHSLFNKSFDGRITHDVQGLSKGKNVFAATYFGLKGARKNYRGQLANILNTGLQNVGNKPCLIGECGIPMDINQRRAFMSGDYGHHSRFLDAVLSSLEANLLSFTLWNYNTTNDNTHGDHWNGEDFSIFSLDSPQCSPDPNQGRSPGSDSRATLRQQAPNFAKEVMKRSAASNAEFSSKMQIRRAGGENAAGGDLQEKRHSQEEEDAEDGASNDEGTIADDSPFDRSYFRFEDEESDDSRHHISNVGGRALDAVVRPYAAKVAGEPISTEFHLSTLQFTFRFCNYLQTPVPVVHVSSPREPQPRSNSPTATATSSDSCETNGSTLNNAEAGSSWFGHPPEGTMQAFETEIFLPSYHYEDTGLEILVSDGDWRYVKERQTLYYRHKEMKPGAVHSIQIQPAVSLNGSSSAATGALSSLGSKNDSMASLSQKKGGAMSPGGSPYERSNMSKLKAEQAYGATNGKGAQVQAESDAGCVCTIM
;
A
#
# COMPACT_ATOMS: atom_id res chain seq x y z
N MET A 1 34.46 -11.09 41.65
CA MET A 1 34.74 -11.27 43.10
C MET A 1 35.10 -9.90 43.69
N SER A 2 35.07 -9.78 45.01
CA SER A 2 35.45 -8.64 45.88
C SER A 2 36.58 -7.69 45.43
N SER A 3 36.72 -6.46 45.95
CA SER A 3 35.82 -5.48 46.64
C SER A 3 36.66 -4.24 47.08
N TYR A 4 36.01 -3.15 47.55
CA TYR A 4 36.60 -1.86 48.01
C TYR A 4 37.20 -0.98 46.87
N ALA A 5 37.19 0.37 46.87
CA ALA A 5 36.50 1.44 47.65
C ALA A 5 36.90 2.82 47.03
N SER A 6 36.28 3.99 47.25
CA SER A 6 34.95 4.43 47.75
C SER A 6 34.86 5.99 47.67
N SER A 7 33.68 6.60 47.91
CA SER A 7 33.42 8.06 48.12
C SER A 7 33.59 8.96 46.86
N VAL A 8 32.86 10.08 46.64
CA VAL A 8 31.81 10.86 47.37
C VAL A 8 31.21 11.85 46.32
N GLU A 9 29.96 12.35 46.29
CA GLU A 9 28.66 12.10 46.97
C GLU A 9 27.52 12.86 46.19
N SER A 10 26.32 13.04 46.77
CA SER A 10 25.15 13.86 46.31
C SER A 10 24.34 13.40 45.08
N ASP A 11 23.00 13.52 45.03
CA ASP A 11 21.98 13.73 46.08
C ASP A 11 20.61 13.16 45.62
N SER A 12 19.67 12.89 46.54
CA SER A 12 18.34 12.36 46.21
C SER A 12 17.21 12.84 47.13
N GLU A 13 16.06 13.21 46.55
CA GLU A 13 14.83 13.59 47.26
C GLU A 13 13.71 12.55 47.05
N GLU A 14 13.01 12.17 48.13
CA GLU A 14 11.65 11.61 48.08
C GLU A 14 10.93 11.77 49.43
N CYS A 15 9.85 12.57 49.51
CA CYS A 15 8.89 12.46 50.63
C CYS A 15 7.52 13.17 50.47
N SER A 16 6.45 12.38 50.59
CA SER A 16 5.19 12.62 51.35
C SER A 16 4.34 13.91 51.25
N SER A 17 3.02 13.73 51.12
CA SER A 17 1.94 14.67 51.57
C SER A 17 1.73 14.58 53.11
N PRO A 18 0.95 15.43 53.83
CA PRO A 18 -0.39 16.01 53.52
C PRO A 18 -0.50 17.50 54.04
N PRO A 19 -1.59 18.08 54.63
CA PRO A 19 -3.03 17.75 54.70
C PRO A 19 -3.98 18.95 54.35
N ALA A 20 -5.29 18.76 54.56
CA ALA A 20 -6.32 19.80 54.43
C ALA A 20 -6.83 20.34 55.80
N SER A 21 -7.40 21.55 55.80
CA SER A 21 -8.26 22.07 56.88
C SER A 21 -9.33 23.02 56.31
N ALA A 22 -10.37 23.34 57.09
CA ALA A 22 -11.57 24.04 56.61
C ALA A 22 -11.98 25.24 57.48
N ALA A 23 -12.66 26.21 56.85
CA ALA A 23 -13.35 27.31 57.53
C ALA A 23 -14.70 27.58 56.85
N THR A 24 -15.68 28.09 57.60
CA THR A 24 -17.08 28.24 57.16
C THR A 24 -17.59 29.64 57.48
N TYR A 25 -18.38 30.26 56.59
CA TYR A 25 -19.40 31.25 56.99
C TYR A 25 -20.60 31.29 56.01
N ILE A 26 -21.61 32.10 56.31
CA ILE A 26 -23.03 31.76 56.10
C ILE A 26 -23.82 32.80 55.28
N LYS A 27 -24.72 32.30 54.42
CA LYS A 27 -25.93 32.90 53.81
C LYS A 27 -26.12 34.44 53.84
N THR A 28 -26.37 34.98 52.64
CA THR A 28 -27.62 35.72 52.36
C THR A 28 -28.17 35.26 51.02
N GLY A 29 -29.49 35.28 50.82
CA GLY A 29 -30.12 34.86 49.57
C GLY A 29 -31.27 35.79 49.15
N ALA A 30 -31.54 35.84 47.85
CA ALA A 30 -32.67 36.56 47.28
C ALA A 30 -33.31 35.72 46.17
N VAL A 31 -34.61 35.41 46.30
CA VAL A 31 -35.38 34.69 45.27
C VAL A 31 -36.27 35.68 44.53
N ALA A 32 -36.03 35.85 43.23
CA ALA A 32 -36.85 36.70 42.37
C ALA A 32 -37.39 35.90 41.17
N LYS A 33 -38.62 35.38 41.27
CA LYS A 33 -39.34 34.81 40.12
C LYS A 33 -39.82 35.94 39.19
N LYS A 34 -39.44 35.92 37.92
CA LYS A 34 -40.16 36.63 36.83
C LYS A 34 -40.26 35.75 35.57
N LYS A 35 -41.17 36.14 34.69
CA LYS A 35 -41.71 35.30 33.60
C LYS A 35 -40.69 35.04 32.48
N ALA A 36 -40.90 33.93 31.78
CA ALA A 36 -40.24 33.65 30.51
C ALA A 36 -40.68 34.65 29.41
N ILE A 37 -39.73 35.00 28.54
CA ILE A 37 -39.94 35.54 27.19
C ILE A 37 -39.00 34.76 26.28
N SER A 38 -39.46 34.37 25.09
CA SER A 38 -38.69 33.59 24.12
C SER A 38 -37.87 34.48 23.19
N THR A 39 -36.55 34.26 23.15
CA THR A 39 -35.67 34.79 22.09
C THR A 39 -34.62 33.74 21.75
N ALA A 40 -34.54 33.36 20.48
CA ALA A 40 -33.68 32.28 20.01
C ALA A 40 -32.20 32.69 20.12
N HIS A 41 -31.46 32.03 21.02
CA HIS A 41 -30.00 32.10 20.98
C HIS A 41 -29.48 31.26 19.81
N LYS A 42 -28.98 31.93 18.77
CA LYS A 42 -27.96 31.31 17.90
C LYS A 42 -26.82 30.88 18.83
N ARG A 43 -26.52 29.58 18.91
CA ARG A 43 -25.29 29.11 19.54
C ARG A 43 -24.16 29.46 18.57
N ASN A 44 -23.23 30.32 19.00
CA ASN A 44 -21.97 30.46 18.28
C ASN A 44 -21.26 29.10 18.31
N ILE A 45 -21.07 28.50 17.15
CA ILE A 45 -20.21 27.35 16.98
C ILE A 45 -18.83 27.92 16.67
N GLU A 46 -17.93 27.87 17.64
CA GLU A 46 -16.53 28.23 17.43
C GLU A 46 -15.87 27.17 16.54
N LEU A 47 -15.87 27.44 15.23
CA LEU A 47 -15.15 26.65 14.24
C LEU A 47 -13.65 26.91 14.40
N ARG A 48 -12.92 25.90 14.87
CA ARG A 48 -11.45 25.92 14.91
C ARG A 48 -10.86 25.79 13.49
N PRO A 49 -9.68 26.37 13.21
CA PRO A 49 -8.93 26.06 11.99
C PRO A 49 -8.76 24.54 11.85
N GLY A 50 -8.97 24.01 10.64
CA GLY A 50 -8.98 22.55 10.38
C GLY A 50 -10.37 21.91 10.24
N GLY A 51 -11.47 22.67 10.32
CA GLY A 51 -12.79 22.20 9.86
C GLY A 51 -13.51 21.18 10.78
N GLY A 52 -13.01 21.00 12.01
CA GLY A 52 -13.52 20.05 12.99
C GLY A 52 -14.94 20.32 13.50
N THR A 53 -15.95 20.02 12.68
CA THR A 53 -17.36 19.97 13.11
C THR A 53 -17.56 18.92 14.19
N ALA A 54 -18.35 19.22 15.22
CA ALA A 54 -18.59 18.36 16.38
C ALA A 54 -18.84 16.88 16.04
N LEU A 55 -18.06 15.99 16.66
CA LEU A 55 -18.13 14.51 16.66
C LEU A 55 -19.12 13.91 15.63
N ARG A 56 -18.70 13.84 14.36
CA ARG A 56 -19.47 13.17 13.31
C ARG A 56 -19.71 11.71 13.69
N ALA A 57 -20.95 11.25 13.54
CA ALA A 57 -21.30 9.86 13.77
C ALA A 57 -20.42 8.93 12.91
N ALA A 58 -19.93 7.84 13.52
CA ALA A 58 -18.99 6.94 12.87
C ALA A 58 -19.54 6.36 11.55
N GLY A 59 -18.63 6.06 10.62
CA GLY A 59 -18.96 5.50 9.32
C GLY A 59 -19.77 4.20 9.41
N LYS A 60 -20.50 3.86 8.35
CA LYS A 60 -21.30 2.63 8.30
C LYS A 60 -20.60 1.58 7.43
N ALA A 61 -20.23 0.47 8.04
CA ALA A 61 -19.80 -0.76 7.37
C ALA A 61 -19.89 -1.92 8.37
N HIS A 62 -19.53 -3.11 7.90
CA HIS A 62 -19.17 -4.25 8.74
C HIS A 62 -18.07 -3.87 9.76
N ASP A 63 -17.92 -4.71 10.78
CA ASP A 63 -16.99 -4.52 11.89
C ASP A 63 -16.24 -5.84 12.14
N TRP A 64 -14.91 -5.80 12.27
CA TRP A 64 -14.11 -7.01 12.49
C TRP A 64 -14.21 -7.58 13.91
N TYR A 65 -14.61 -6.80 14.92
CA TYR A 65 -14.57 -7.20 16.33
C TYR A 65 -15.77 -8.08 16.72
N SER A 66 -16.93 -7.89 16.09
CA SER A 66 -18.10 -8.77 16.19
C SER A 66 -17.88 -10.21 15.69
N GLY A 67 -16.74 -10.51 15.05
CA GLY A 67 -16.28 -11.87 14.77
C GLY A 67 -15.37 -12.47 15.85
N GLY A 68 -14.91 -11.68 16.82
CA GLY A 68 -13.85 -12.05 17.78
C GLY A 68 -12.45 -11.86 17.20
N ARG A 69 -11.51 -12.72 17.61
CA ARG A 69 -10.13 -12.72 17.10
C ARG A 69 -10.08 -13.30 15.68
N ILE A 70 -9.22 -12.71 14.84
CA ILE A 70 -8.87 -13.25 13.52
C ILE A 70 -7.81 -14.37 13.68
N THR A 71 -8.04 -15.49 13.00
CA THR A 71 -7.13 -16.66 12.90
C THR A 71 -7.01 -17.08 11.43
N SER A 72 -6.29 -18.16 11.12
CA SER A 72 -6.17 -18.71 9.77
C SER A 72 -6.38 -20.21 9.73
N HIS A 73 -6.97 -20.71 8.65
CA HIS A 73 -7.07 -22.14 8.37
C HIS A 73 -6.89 -22.40 6.87
N GLY A 74 -5.76 -23.01 6.51
CA GLY A 74 -5.30 -23.07 5.12
C GLY A 74 -5.11 -21.67 4.53
N ARG A 75 -5.40 -21.53 3.23
CA ARG A 75 -5.40 -20.25 2.49
C ARG A 75 -6.43 -19.19 2.90
N TRP A 76 -7.10 -19.34 4.04
CA TRP A 76 -8.23 -18.52 4.46
C TRP A 76 -8.03 -17.89 5.83
N PHE A 77 -8.24 -16.57 5.94
CA PHE A 77 -8.50 -15.90 7.21
C PHE A 77 -9.85 -16.33 7.78
N ARG A 78 -9.95 -16.39 9.10
CA ARG A 78 -11.11 -16.86 9.87
C ARG A 78 -11.41 -15.92 11.03
N ASP A 79 -12.68 -15.83 11.43
CA ASP A 79 -13.07 -15.28 12.73
C ASP A 79 -13.30 -16.39 13.77
N SER A 80 -13.62 -16.00 15.01
CA SER A 80 -13.88 -16.95 16.11
C SER A 80 -15.21 -17.71 15.97
N GLN A 81 -16.01 -17.41 14.94
CA GLN A 81 -17.20 -18.14 14.51
C GLN A 81 -16.90 -19.03 13.27
N ASN A 82 -15.60 -19.15 12.92
CA ASN A 82 -15.00 -19.83 11.77
C ASN A 82 -15.46 -19.33 10.39
N ARG A 83 -16.09 -18.16 10.28
CA ARG A 83 -16.46 -17.57 8.99
C ARG A 83 -15.19 -17.21 8.21
N THR A 84 -15.19 -17.46 6.91
CA THR A 84 -14.08 -17.07 6.02
C THR A 84 -14.10 -15.55 5.84
N LEU A 85 -12.96 -14.90 6.04
CA LEU A 85 -12.85 -13.44 5.92
C LEU A 85 -12.19 -13.04 4.60
N LEU A 86 -12.73 -12.01 3.95
CA LEU A 86 -12.09 -11.33 2.82
C LEU A 86 -11.71 -9.91 3.28
N LEU A 87 -10.44 -9.70 3.64
CA LEU A 87 -9.98 -8.45 4.24
C LEU A 87 -9.74 -7.41 3.14
N ARG A 88 -10.25 -6.18 3.33
CA ARG A 88 -10.08 -5.06 2.40
C ARG A 88 -9.71 -3.79 3.15
N GLY A 89 -8.79 -3.02 2.57
CA GLY A 89 -8.12 -1.99 3.34
C GLY A 89 -7.31 -0.98 2.55
N VAL A 90 -6.52 -0.22 3.30
CA VAL A 90 -5.55 0.78 2.79
C VAL A 90 -4.21 0.64 3.48
N ASN A 91 -3.17 1.12 2.81
CA ASN A 91 -1.90 1.50 3.40
C ASN A 91 -2.05 2.87 4.07
N LEU A 92 -1.63 2.98 5.33
CA LEU A 92 -1.80 4.15 6.17
C LEU A 92 -0.46 4.57 6.81
N CYS A 93 0.27 5.54 6.28
CA CYS A 93 0.12 6.13 4.93
C CYS A 93 1.45 6.67 4.39
N GLY A 94 1.49 7.07 3.11
CA GLY A 94 2.72 7.57 2.46
C GLY A 94 3.44 8.70 3.19
N ASN A 95 2.74 9.60 3.91
CA ASN A 95 3.42 10.65 4.69
C ASN A 95 4.25 10.10 5.88
N SER A 96 3.97 8.88 6.34
CA SER A 96 4.66 8.26 7.48
C SER A 96 6.09 7.86 7.12
N LYS A 97 6.42 7.80 5.82
CA LYS A 97 7.80 7.68 5.29
C LYS A 97 8.72 8.83 5.71
N LEU A 98 8.17 9.95 6.19
CA LEU A 98 8.88 11.23 6.35
C LEU A 98 8.62 11.87 7.73
N PRO A 99 9.63 12.47 8.39
CA PRO A 99 9.41 13.18 9.65
C PRO A 99 8.45 14.37 9.50
N THR A 100 7.80 14.71 10.61
CA THR A 100 6.94 15.89 10.77
C THR A 100 7.77 17.14 11.06
N THR A 101 8.87 17.02 11.80
CA THR A 101 9.75 18.14 12.16
C THR A 101 11.23 17.68 12.19
N PRO A 102 12.15 18.36 11.47
CA PRO A 102 11.88 19.28 10.36
C PRO A 102 10.98 18.63 9.30
N ASN A 103 10.31 19.43 8.46
CA ASN A 103 9.35 18.92 7.49
C ASN A 103 10.07 18.04 6.45
N GLY A 104 9.91 16.73 6.55
CA GLY A 104 10.64 15.76 5.73
C GLY A 104 10.28 15.74 4.24
N SER A 105 9.34 16.58 3.78
CA SER A 105 8.93 16.69 2.37
C SER A 105 10.13 16.65 1.43
N SER A 106 10.15 15.70 0.50
CA SER A 106 11.33 15.39 -0.33
C SER A 106 11.80 16.54 -1.25
N HIS A 107 10.95 17.55 -1.47
CA HIS A 107 11.26 18.78 -2.20
C HIS A 107 11.87 19.89 -1.32
N LEU A 108 12.11 19.64 -0.03
CA LEU A 108 12.78 20.55 0.91
C LEU A 108 14.16 20.02 1.29
N ASN A 109 15.09 20.91 1.63
CA ASN A 109 16.48 20.56 1.99
C ASN A 109 16.93 21.07 3.37
N GLU A 110 16.14 21.95 4.00
CA GLU A 110 16.42 22.52 5.31
C GLU A 110 16.48 21.42 6.39
N GLY A 111 17.58 21.40 7.16
CA GLY A 111 17.82 20.39 8.20
C GLY A 111 17.99 18.96 7.71
N PHE A 112 17.97 18.68 6.39
CA PHE A 112 17.84 17.31 5.86
C PHE A 112 18.87 16.31 6.41
N PHE A 113 20.13 16.74 6.54
CA PHE A 113 21.23 15.89 7.04
C PHE A 113 21.29 15.74 8.57
N ASP A 114 20.52 16.51 9.35
CA ASP A 114 20.31 16.21 10.76
C ASP A 114 19.30 15.06 10.86
N HIS A 115 19.82 13.84 10.92
CA HIS A 115 19.01 12.63 11.03
C HIS A 115 18.72 12.20 12.46
N ARG A 116 19.39 12.82 13.45
CA ARG A 116 19.28 12.43 14.87
C ARG A 116 18.29 13.31 15.62
N ASN A 117 18.03 14.54 15.16
CA ASN A 117 17.05 15.46 15.74
C ASN A 117 15.79 15.60 14.86
N VAL A 118 15.12 14.47 14.58
CA VAL A 118 13.85 14.44 13.84
C VAL A 118 12.69 14.00 14.72
N CYS A 119 11.45 14.23 14.28
CA CYS A 119 10.25 13.90 15.02
C CYS A 119 9.15 13.37 14.09
N PHE A 120 8.53 12.24 14.47
CA PHE A 120 7.45 11.58 13.72
C PHE A 120 6.08 11.70 14.40
N LEU A 121 5.96 12.50 15.47
CA LEU A 121 4.67 12.81 16.10
C LEU A 121 3.66 13.37 15.07
N GLY A 122 2.41 12.93 15.18
CA GLY A 122 1.36 13.28 14.22
C GLY A 122 1.42 12.53 12.89
N ARG A 123 2.25 11.49 12.75
CA ARG A 123 2.12 10.48 11.69
C ARG A 123 1.26 9.30 12.17
N PRO A 124 0.38 8.72 11.33
CA PRO A 124 -0.03 9.18 9.98
C PRO A 124 -0.87 10.48 10.00
N PHE A 125 -1.47 10.82 11.14
CA PHE A 125 -2.20 12.09 11.38
C PHE A 125 -2.33 12.37 12.88
N PRO A 126 -2.50 13.63 13.30
CA PRO A 126 -2.80 14.01 14.68
C PRO A 126 -4.05 13.33 15.27
N ARG A 127 -4.02 13.12 16.59
CA ARG A 127 -5.02 12.34 17.34
C ARG A 127 -6.43 12.95 17.39
N ASP A 128 -6.57 14.25 17.13
CA ASP A 128 -7.85 14.95 17.01
C ASP A 128 -8.52 14.77 15.63
N GLN A 129 -7.73 14.53 14.57
CA GLN A 129 -8.21 14.26 13.21
C GLN A 129 -8.66 12.81 13.02
N ALA A 130 -8.23 11.91 13.90
CA ALA A 130 -8.42 10.46 13.79
C ALA A 130 -9.88 10.01 13.65
N ASP A 131 -10.80 10.65 14.39
CA ASP A 131 -12.24 10.33 14.34
C ASP A 131 -12.86 10.61 12.95
N GLU A 132 -12.30 11.55 12.17
CA GLU A 132 -12.73 11.82 10.80
C GLU A 132 -12.15 10.78 9.83
N HIS A 133 -10.83 10.56 9.86
CA HIS A 133 -10.16 9.65 8.94
C HIS A 133 -10.66 8.20 9.10
N PHE A 134 -10.78 7.71 10.34
CA PHE A 134 -11.36 6.38 10.60
C PHE A 134 -12.86 6.33 10.26
N SER A 135 -13.62 7.43 10.43
CA SER A 135 -15.01 7.48 9.94
C SER A 135 -15.11 7.40 8.42
N ARG A 136 -14.16 7.99 7.68
CA ARG A 136 -14.13 8.02 6.21
C ARG A 136 -13.76 6.63 5.68
N LEU A 137 -12.68 6.04 6.17
CA LEU A 137 -12.25 4.67 5.84
C LEU A 137 -13.36 3.64 6.11
N LYS A 138 -14.03 3.72 7.28
CA LYS A 138 -15.18 2.89 7.60
C LYS A 138 -16.34 3.08 6.62
N ARG A 139 -16.70 4.32 6.25
CA ARG A 139 -17.78 4.60 5.28
C ARG A 139 -17.50 4.02 3.89
N TRP A 140 -16.23 3.96 3.50
CA TRP A 140 -15.76 3.38 2.24
C TRP A 140 -15.60 1.85 2.27
N GLY A 141 -15.76 1.21 3.44
CA GLY A 141 -15.60 -0.24 3.62
C GLY A 141 -14.13 -0.69 3.71
N LEU A 142 -13.20 0.22 3.95
CA LEU A 142 -11.75 -0.02 4.00
C LEU A 142 -11.30 -0.09 5.47
N THR A 143 -11.68 -1.18 6.13
CA THR A 143 -11.56 -1.37 7.59
C THR A 143 -10.38 -2.25 8.01
N PHE A 144 -9.61 -2.78 7.05
CA PHE A 144 -8.30 -3.36 7.33
C PHE A 144 -7.21 -2.34 6.99
N VAL A 145 -6.10 -2.32 7.74
CA VAL A 145 -5.05 -1.30 7.57
C VAL A 145 -3.65 -1.93 7.63
N ARG A 146 -2.83 -1.65 6.62
CA ARG A 146 -1.37 -1.80 6.68
C ARG A 146 -0.81 -0.49 7.23
N LEU A 147 -0.33 -0.50 8.48
CA LEU A 147 0.03 0.69 9.25
C LEU A 147 1.54 0.93 9.16
N LEU A 148 1.94 1.96 8.42
CA LEU A 148 3.34 2.22 8.09
C LEU A 148 4.08 2.79 9.30
N VAL A 149 5.09 2.05 9.76
CA VAL A 149 5.97 2.43 10.86
C VAL A 149 7.43 2.19 10.43
N PRO A 150 8.09 3.16 9.75
CA PRO A 150 9.49 3.05 9.37
C PRO A 150 10.43 2.94 10.57
N TRP A 151 11.59 2.31 10.37
CA TRP A 151 12.59 2.13 11.42
C TRP A 151 13.17 3.48 11.93
N GLU A 152 13.31 4.48 11.06
CA GLU A 152 13.67 5.86 11.44
C GLU A 152 12.64 6.50 12.39
N ALA A 153 11.34 6.19 12.23
CA ALA A 153 10.31 6.71 13.13
C ALA A 153 10.47 6.19 14.57
N LEU A 154 11.05 4.99 14.74
CA LEU A 154 11.27 4.36 16.03
C LEU A 154 12.66 4.67 16.62
N GLU A 155 13.72 4.74 15.81
CA GLU A 155 15.12 4.67 16.28
C GLU A 155 16.07 5.70 15.62
N HIS A 156 15.56 6.85 15.18
CA HIS A 156 16.38 7.89 14.53
C HIS A 156 17.54 8.42 15.39
N SER A 157 17.32 8.63 16.70
CA SER A 157 18.28 9.29 17.59
C SER A 157 19.61 8.54 17.70
N GLY A 158 19.58 7.21 17.67
CA GLY A 158 20.75 6.34 17.71
C GLY A 158 20.40 4.87 18.02
N PRO A 159 21.35 3.95 17.80
CA PRO A 159 21.10 2.52 18.00
C PRO A 159 20.75 2.20 19.46
N GLY A 160 19.59 1.57 19.67
CA GLY A 160 19.01 1.27 20.99
C GLY A 160 18.32 2.45 21.69
N ILE A 161 18.06 3.56 20.99
CA ILE A 161 17.38 4.75 21.55
C ILE A 161 16.02 4.92 20.85
N TYR A 162 14.95 4.49 21.53
CA TYR A 162 13.60 4.46 20.96
C TYR A 162 12.80 5.75 21.24
N ASP A 163 12.05 6.24 20.25
CA ASP A 163 11.08 7.34 20.42
C ASP A 163 9.78 6.82 21.06
N GLU A 164 9.81 6.69 22.39
CA GLU A 164 8.63 6.31 23.18
C GLU A 164 7.44 7.27 22.97
N LYS A 165 7.67 8.55 22.65
CA LYS A 165 6.57 9.53 22.44
C LYS A 165 5.83 9.26 21.14
N PHE A 166 6.58 8.93 20.08
CA PHE A 166 5.96 8.48 18.84
C PHE A 166 5.17 7.18 19.06
N ILE A 167 5.74 6.20 19.78
CA ILE A 167 5.04 4.95 20.12
C ILE A 167 3.78 5.20 20.96
N ASP A 168 3.82 6.10 21.95
CA ASP A 168 2.66 6.51 22.74
C ASP A 168 1.56 7.12 21.85
N SER A 169 1.93 8.01 20.91
CA SER A 169 0.97 8.58 19.96
C SER A 169 0.36 7.55 19.00
N LEU A 170 1.11 6.50 18.65
CA LEU A 170 0.64 5.38 17.85
C LEU A 170 -0.38 4.52 18.63
N ILE A 171 -0.16 4.31 19.93
CA ILE A 171 -1.10 3.64 20.84
C ILE A 171 -2.41 4.42 20.91
N GLU A 172 -2.38 5.74 21.17
CA GLU A 172 -3.58 6.59 21.23
C GLU A 172 -4.44 6.54 19.95
N LEU A 173 -3.80 6.37 18.79
CA LEU A 173 -4.47 6.21 17.49
C LEU A 173 -5.05 4.79 17.31
N MET A 174 -4.31 3.75 17.71
CA MET A 174 -4.75 2.35 17.62
C MET A 174 -5.90 2.03 18.58
N GLU A 175 -5.93 2.65 19.77
CA GLU A 175 -7.05 2.57 20.73
C GLU A 175 -8.40 3.06 20.15
N LEU A 176 -8.39 3.95 19.15
CA LEU A 176 -9.60 4.37 18.45
C LEU A 176 -10.09 3.37 17.40
N MET A 177 -9.22 2.54 16.84
CA MET A 177 -9.59 1.64 15.73
C MET A 177 -10.78 0.70 16.07
N PRO A 178 -10.94 0.15 17.29
CA PRO A 178 -12.12 -0.61 17.70
C PRO A 178 -13.45 0.14 17.56
N LYS A 179 -13.52 1.44 17.89
CA LYS A 179 -14.73 2.30 17.69
C LYS A 179 -15.16 2.31 16.23
N TYR A 180 -14.20 2.19 15.31
CA TYR A 180 -14.42 2.14 13.87
C TYR A 180 -14.44 0.70 13.32
N GLY A 181 -14.32 -0.33 14.16
CA GLY A 181 -14.27 -1.72 13.71
C GLY A 181 -13.06 -2.01 12.82
N ILE A 182 -12.02 -1.16 12.90
CA ILE A 182 -10.79 -1.23 12.10
C ILE A 182 -9.79 -2.16 12.79
N LYS A 183 -9.10 -3.01 12.04
CA LYS A 183 -7.95 -3.79 12.50
C LYS A 183 -6.75 -3.55 11.59
N CYS A 184 -5.55 -3.64 12.15
CA CYS A 184 -4.31 -3.35 11.45
C CYS A 184 -3.20 -4.36 11.71
N PHE A 185 -2.22 -4.38 10.80
CA PHE A 185 -0.89 -4.95 11.03
C PHE A 185 0.15 -3.85 10.85
N ILE A 186 1.28 -3.97 11.56
CA ILE A 186 2.39 -3.04 11.44
C ILE A 186 3.24 -3.42 10.22
N ASP A 187 3.59 -2.41 9.43
CA ASP A 187 4.49 -2.49 8.28
C ASP A 187 5.81 -1.74 8.61
N PRO A 188 6.94 -2.46 8.78
CA PRO A 188 8.30 -1.93 8.83
C PRO A 188 8.74 -1.27 7.50
N HIS A 189 8.07 -0.19 7.13
CA HIS A 189 8.11 0.34 5.78
C HIS A 189 9.49 0.91 5.42
N GLN A 190 9.97 0.60 4.21
CA GLN A 190 11.21 1.14 3.64
C GLN A 190 11.11 1.23 2.12
N ASP A 191 11.85 2.15 1.52
CA ASP A 191 12.11 2.18 0.08
C ASP A 191 13.58 2.46 -0.14
N CYS A 192 14.26 1.69 -1.00
CA CYS A 192 15.68 1.88 -1.28
C CYS A 192 16.54 2.09 0.01
N TRP A 193 16.24 1.33 1.07
CA TRP A 193 16.83 1.39 2.42
C TRP A 193 16.47 2.60 3.29
N SER A 194 16.57 3.84 2.81
CA SER A 194 16.46 5.05 3.65
C SER A 194 16.22 6.32 2.82
N ARG A 195 15.75 7.41 3.46
CA ARG A 195 15.64 8.73 2.82
C ARG A 195 16.97 9.29 2.33
N PHE A 196 18.08 8.93 2.97
CA PHE A 196 19.42 9.32 2.53
C PHE A 196 19.91 8.58 1.29
N SER A 197 19.45 7.36 1.06
CA SER A 197 19.60 6.65 -0.21
C SER A 197 18.45 6.93 -1.20
N GLY A 198 17.69 8.00 -0.95
CA GLY A 198 16.67 8.55 -1.85
C GLY A 198 15.28 7.94 -1.73
N GLY A 199 15.01 7.13 -0.70
CA GLY A 199 13.71 6.50 -0.46
C GLY A 199 13.15 6.77 0.94
N SER A 200 12.93 5.73 1.74
CA SER A 200 12.46 5.81 3.14
C SER A 200 12.91 4.59 3.95
N GLY A 201 12.70 4.57 5.27
CA GLY A 201 12.90 3.36 6.08
C GLY A 201 13.89 3.49 7.22
N ALA A 202 15.13 3.10 6.98
CA ALA A 202 16.17 2.95 8.00
C ALA A 202 16.75 4.30 8.49
N PRO A 203 17.12 4.41 9.79
CA PRO A 203 17.81 5.58 10.34
C PRO A 203 19.11 5.95 9.60
N GLY A 204 19.45 7.23 9.58
CA GLY A 204 20.70 7.72 8.98
C GLY A 204 21.97 7.13 9.61
N TRP A 205 21.93 6.80 10.92
CA TRP A 205 23.07 6.17 11.62
C TRP A 205 23.44 4.80 11.06
N THR A 206 22.56 4.12 10.31
CA THR A 206 22.88 2.84 9.67
C THR A 206 24.00 2.98 8.63
N PHE A 207 24.07 4.12 7.92
CA PHE A 207 25.18 4.45 7.03
C PHE A 207 26.48 4.71 7.79
N GLU A 208 26.42 5.46 8.89
CA GLU A 208 27.58 5.71 9.77
C GLU A 208 28.16 4.38 10.30
N ALA A 209 27.30 3.43 10.68
CA ALA A 209 27.72 2.08 11.10
C ALA A 209 28.40 1.30 9.97
N ALA A 210 27.88 1.37 8.75
CA ALA A 210 28.54 0.84 7.55
C ALA A 210 29.85 1.59 7.20
N GLY A 211 30.03 2.82 7.67
CA GLY A 211 31.18 3.69 7.39
C GLY A 211 30.98 4.63 6.19
N LEU A 212 29.73 4.82 5.75
CA LEU A 212 29.35 5.66 4.62
C LEU A 212 29.01 7.09 5.06
N ASP A 213 29.50 8.08 4.33
CA ASP A 213 29.17 9.50 4.49
C ASP A 213 27.95 9.87 3.62
N LEU A 214 26.79 9.93 4.25
CA LEU A 214 25.51 10.27 3.60
C LEU A 214 25.46 11.69 3.00
N THR A 215 26.37 12.60 3.38
CA THR A 215 26.44 13.95 2.78
C THR A 215 27.06 13.93 1.38
N LYS A 216 27.86 12.91 1.07
CA LYS A 216 28.65 12.78 -0.16
C LYS A 216 27.95 11.99 -1.25
N PHE A 217 26.76 11.44 -0.98
CA PHE A 217 26.05 10.56 -1.90
C PHE A 217 25.64 11.22 -3.22
N LYS A 218 25.36 12.54 -3.25
CA LYS A 218 25.14 13.26 -4.51
C LYS A 218 26.41 13.33 -5.35
N ALA A 219 27.51 13.82 -4.77
CA ALA A 219 28.77 14.04 -5.50
C ALA A 219 29.31 12.73 -6.10
N THR A 220 29.26 11.66 -5.32
CA THR A 220 29.68 10.30 -5.71
C THR A 220 28.66 9.55 -6.57
N GLY A 221 27.42 10.04 -6.70
CA GLY A 221 26.33 9.29 -7.33
C GLY A 221 25.94 8.00 -6.58
N ALA A 222 26.37 7.84 -5.32
CA ALA A 222 26.05 6.67 -4.48
C ALA A 222 24.54 6.54 -4.20
N ALA A 223 23.80 7.65 -4.28
CA ALA A 223 22.34 7.69 -4.36
C ALA A 223 21.87 8.94 -5.12
N TYR A 224 20.73 8.85 -5.81
CA TYR A 224 19.94 10.01 -6.21
C TYR A 224 19.00 10.38 -5.05
N VAL A 225 19.03 11.62 -4.56
CA VAL A 225 18.19 12.08 -3.44
C VAL A 225 17.48 13.36 -3.85
N HIS A 226 16.14 13.37 -3.84
CA HIS A 226 15.35 14.52 -4.31
C HIS A 226 15.67 15.82 -3.52
N ASN A 227 15.90 15.70 -2.21
CA ASN A 227 16.25 16.82 -1.34
C ASN A 227 17.55 17.54 -1.77
N THR A 228 18.52 16.84 -2.37
CA THR A 228 19.78 17.42 -2.85
C THR A 228 19.77 17.73 -4.36
N ASN A 229 18.79 17.23 -5.09
CA ASN A 229 18.81 17.14 -6.56
C ASN A 229 17.76 18.06 -7.19
N GLN A 230 17.90 19.36 -6.90
CA GLN A 230 16.93 20.41 -7.24
C GLN A 230 17.47 21.43 -8.27
N PHE A 231 18.66 21.21 -8.83
CA PHE A 231 19.33 22.17 -9.72
C PHE A 231 19.06 21.87 -11.20
N PRO A 232 19.10 22.88 -12.10
CA PRO A 232 18.91 22.67 -13.53
C PRO A 232 19.94 21.67 -14.12
N GLY A 233 19.46 20.48 -14.51
CA GLY A 233 20.30 19.39 -15.03
C GLY A 233 20.42 18.17 -14.10
N ASP A 234 19.90 18.26 -12.87
CA ASP A 234 19.56 17.08 -12.06
C ASP A 234 18.42 16.29 -12.75
N SER A 235 18.31 14.99 -12.43
CA SER A 235 17.19 14.16 -12.88
C SER A 235 15.86 14.60 -12.21
N PRO A 236 14.69 14.31 -12.80
CA PRO A 236 13.40 14.66 -12.20
C PRO A 236 13.09 13.82 -10.94
N PRO A 237 12.02 14.16 -10.20
CA PRO A 237 11.38 13.24 -9.24
C PRO A 237 10.93 11.92 -9.92
N MET A 238 10.44 10.95 -9.15
CA MET A 238 10.10 9.58 -9.58
C MET A 238 11.27 8.70 -10.10
N VAL A 239 12.54 9.14 -10.06
CA VAL A 239 13.70 8.29 -10.43
C VAL A 239 14.25 7.46 -9.27
N TRP A 240 13.59 7.55 -8.09
CA TRP A 240 14.00 6.90 -6.85
C TRP A 240 14.22 5.37 -6.97
N PRO A 241 13.46 4.57 -7.75
CA PRO A 241 13.68 3.12 -7.79
C PRO A 241 15.01 2.73 -8.43
N THR A 242 15.65 3.66 -9.16
CA THR A 242 17.00 3.46 -9.72
C THR A 242 18.10 3.47 -8.65
N ASN A 243 17.77 3.72 -7.37
CA ASN A 243 18.71 3.67 -6.25
C ASN A 243 18.95 2.25 -5.74
N TYR A 244 18.05 1.29 -5.97
CA TYR A 244 18.24 -0.12 -5.58
C TYR A 244 19.52 -0.76 -6.17
N THR A 245 20.06 -0.19 -7.26
CA THR A 245 21.31 -0.58 -7.93
C THR A 245 22.49 0.39 -7.70
N LYS A 246 22.35 1.43 -6.87
CA LYS A 246 23.42 2.39 -6.54
C LYS A 246 24.06 2.05 -5.19
N LEU A 247 25.33 2.49 -5.04
CA LEU A 247 26.24 2.07 -3.96
C LEU A 247 25.59 2.04 -2.57
N ALA A 248 24.86 3.09 -2.18
CA ALA A 248 24.33 3.23 -0.83
C ALA A 248 23.33 2.12 -0.48
N ALA A 249 22.20 2.04 -1.20
CA ALA A 249 21.16 1.05 -0.91
C ALA A 249 21.66 -0.39 -1.16
N SER A 250 22.32 -0.64 -2.29
CA SER A 250 22.82 -1.99 -2.61
C SER A 250 23.84 -2.50 -1.59
N THR A 251 24.71 -1.63 -1.06
CA THR A 251 25.63 -1.98 0.04
C THR A 251 24.86 -2.30 1.31
N MET A 252 23.95 -1.41 1.75
CA MET A 252 23.24 -1.61 3.02
C MET A 252 22.42 -2.89 3.06
N PHE A 253 21.66 -3.22 2.00
CA PHE A 253 20.96 -4.51 1.90
C PHE A 253 21.94 -5.69 1.95
N THR A 254 23.08 -5.61 1.27
CA THR A 254 24.08 -6.69 1.28
C THR A 254 24.65 -6.93 2.68
N LEU A 255 24.91 -5.86 3.44
CA LEU A 255 25.38 -5.95 4.82
C LEU A 255 24.30 -6.49 5.77
N PHE A 256 23.04 -6.06 5.59
CA PHE A 256 21.91 -6.52 6.40
C PHE A 256 21.58 -8.01 6.19
N TRP A 257 21.61 -8.49 4.94
CA TRP A 257 21.27 -9.88 4.62
C TRP A 257 22.44 -10.85 4.75
N ALA A 258 23.66 -10.43 4.36
CA ALA A 258 24.79 -11.33 4.14
C ALA A 258 26.16 -10.69 4.44
N GLY A 259 26.22 -9.68 5.32
CA GLY A 259 27.46 -9.06 5.76
C GLY A 259 28.47 -10.05 6.36
N ASP A 260 28.02 -11.09 7.05
CA ASP A 260 28.91 -12.14 7.58
C ASP A 260 29.51 -13.03 6.47
N THR A 261 28.92 -13.04 5.27
CA THR A 261 29.42 -13.79 4.10
C THR A 261 30.31 -12.94 3.19
N PHE A 262 29.93 -11.68 2.93
CA PHE A 262 30.60 -10.81 1.95
C PHE A 262 31.39 -9.64 2.55
N ALA A 263 31.20 -9.34 3.84
CA ALA A 263 31.95 -8.31 4.57
C ALA A 263 32.39 -8.78 5.98
N PRO A 264 32.92 -10.01 6.17
CA PRO A 264 33.17 -10.60 7.50
C PRO A 264 34.18 -9.85 8.39
N ASN A 265 34.90 -8.86 7.84
CA ASN A 265 35.84 -8.02 8.58
C ASN A 265 35.20 -6.68 9.02
N LYS A 266 34.01 -6.33 8.51
CA LYS A 266 33.33 -5.08 8.84
C LYS A 266 32.63 -5.22 10.19
N MET A 267 33.32 -4.73 11.22
CA MET A 267 32.80 -4.62 12.57
C MET A 267 32.22 -3.22 12.82
N TYR A 268 31.28 -3.10 13.75
CA TYR A 268 30.86 -1.84 14.37
C TYR A 268 30.57 -2.06 15.85
N GLN A 269 31.08 -1.20 16.73
CA GLN A 269 31.01 -1.33 18.20
C GLN A 269 31.50 -2.70 18.77
N GLY A 270 32.26 -3.48 17.99
CA GLY A 270 32.72 -4.82 18.36
C GLY A 270 31.82 -5.98 17.91
N GLU A 271 30.65 -5.69 17.34
CA GLU A 271 29.75 -6.65 16.70
C GLU A 271 30.04 -6.73 15.17
N PRO A 272 29.87 -7.89 14.50
CA PRO A 272 29.84 -7.97 13.04
C PRO A 272 28.67 -7.14 12.49
N ILE A 273 28.86 -6.42 11.38
CA ILE A 273 27.87 -5.44 10.91
C ILE A 273 26.50 -6.04 10.56
N GLN A 274 26.46 -7.28 10.06
CA GLN A 274 25.18 -7.97 9.82
C GLN A 274 24.44 -8.21 11.14
N GLN A 275 25.13 -8.78 12.13
CA GLN A 275 24.55 -9.07 13.44
C GLN A 275 24.11 -7.76 14.13
N PHE A 276 24.94 -6.72 14.10
CA PHE A 276 24.60 -5.40 14.64
C PHE A 276 23.30 -4.84 14.04
N LEU A 277 23.21 -4.77 12.70
CA LEU A 277 22.04 -4.21 12.01
C LEU A 277 20.79 -5.09 12.18
N GLN A 278 20.91 -6.42 12.05
CA GLN A 278 19.79 -7.34 12.29
C GLN A 278 19.30 -7.25 13.75
N ASN A 279 20.20 -7.24 14.73
CA ASN A 279 19.83 -7.19 16.15
C ASN A 279 19.14 -5.87 16.51
N ARG A 280 19.62 -4.71 16.06
CA ARG A 280 18.95 -3.43 16.36
C ARG A 280 17.54 -3.38 15.74
N TYR A 281 17.38 -3.81 14.49
CA TYR A 281 16.06 -3.93 13.84
C TYR A 281 15.13 -4.89 14.60
N LEU A 282 15.62 -6.08 14.97
CA LEU A 282 14.85 -7.10 15.68
C LEU A 282 14.39 -6.62 17.06
N GLU A 283 15.27 -6.02 17.86
CA GLU A 283 14.93 -5.48 19.18
C GLU A 283 13.97 -4.27 19.08
N CYS A 284 14.11 -3.43 18.04
CA CYS A 284 13.23 -2.30 17.78
C CYS A 284 11.76 -2.73 17.56
N TYR A 285 11.53 -3.69 16.66
CA TYR A 285 10.18 -4.22 16.42
C TYR A 285 9.70 -5.19 17.50
N HIS A 286 10.61 -5.86 18.23
CA HIS A 286 10.26 -6.60 19.46
C HIS A 286 9.75 -5.65 20.56
N HIS A 287 10.41 -4.51 20.76
CA HIS A 287 9.98 -3.48 21.70
C HIS A 287 8.64 -2.87 21.28
N LEU A 288 8.46 -2.53 20.00
CA LEU A 288 7.15 -2.09 19.49
C LEU A 288 6.07 -3.16 19.70
N ALA A 289 6.35 -4.43 19.42
CA ALA A 289 5.43 -5.53 19.70
C ALA A 289 5.07 -5.62 21.19
N ARG A 290 6.01 -5.38 22.11
CA ARG A 290 5.73 -5.30 23.57
C ARG A 290 4.83 -4.12 23.89
N ARG A 291 5.16 -2.93 23.42
CA ARG A 291 4.37 -1.70 23.62
C ARG A 291 2.93 -1.86 23.10
N LEU A 292 2.73 -2.45 21.92
CA LEU A 292 1.42 -2.63 21.28
C LEU A 292 0.65 -3.92 21.65
N SER A 293 1.26 -4.86 22.39
CA SER A 293 0.74 -6.22 22.64
C SER A 293 -0.66 -6.31 23.25
N HIS A 294 -1.13 -5.24 23.89
CA HIS A 294 -2.42 -5.17 24.59
C HIS A 294 -3.57 -4.63 23.73
N LEU A 295 -3.31 -4.24 22.48
CA LEU A 295 -4.27 -3.54 21.62
C LEU A 295 -5.02 -4.51 20.69
N ASP A 296 -6.33 -4.65 20.91
CA ASP A 296 -7.22 -5.49 20.07
C ASP A 296 -7.22 -5.10 18.57
N ALA A 297 -6.74 -3.91 18.22
CA ALA A 297 -6.59 -3.48 16.83
C ALA A 297 -5.54 -4.29 16.06
N LEU A 298 -4.49 -4.73 16.74
CA LEU A 298 -3.33 -5.36 16.14
C LEU A 298 -3.59 -6.84 15.81
N VAL A 299 -3.26 -7.26 14.59
CA VAL A 299 -3.35 -8.69 14.17
C VAL A 299 -1.99 -9.32 13.87
N GLY A 300 -0.95 -8.52 13.66
CA GLY A 300 0.37 -9.02 13.26
C GLY A 300 1.35 -7.94 12.84
N PHE A 301 2.50 -8.39 12.35
CA PHE A 301 3.59 -7.57 11.84
C PHE A 301 4.02 -8.11 10.47
N GLU A 302 4.40 -7.23 9.56
CA GLU A 302 5.20 -7.58 8.40
C GLU A 302 6.68 -7.64 8.78
N VAL A 303 7.50 -8.36 8.01
CA VAL A 303 8.95 -8.50 8.28
C VAL A 303 9.72 -7.27 7.79
N MET A 304 9.49 -6.85 6.56
CA MET A 304 10.11 -5.71 5.87
C MET A 304 9.39 -5.50 4.54
N ASN A 305 8.98 -4.27 4.23
CA ASN A 305 8.46 -3.87 2.92
C ASN A 305 9.52 -4.09 1.84
N GLU A 306 9.14 -4.71 0.71
CA GLU A 306 9.94 -4.88 -0.52
C GLU A 306 11.42 -5.28 -0.30
N PRO A 307 11.70 -6.46 0.29
CA PRO A 307 13.02 -6.86 0.76
C PRO A 307 14.00 -7.13 -0.39
N HIS A 308 14.72 -6.09 -0.81
CA HIS A 308 15.65 -6.12 -1.94
C HIS A 308 16.97 -6.85 -1.59
N PRO A 309 17.55 -7.68 -2.47
CA PRO A 309 18.78 -8.44 -2.19
C PRO A 309 20.06 -7.59 -2.11
N GLY A 310 20.05 -6.36 -2.65
CA GLY A 310 21.27 -5.56 -2.82
C GLY A 310 22.18 -6.18 -3.88
N TYR A 311 23.38 -6.59 -3.50
CA TYR A 311 24.30 -7.34 -4.36
C TYR A 311 24.16 -8.86 -4.21
N VAL A 312 23.43 -9.38 -3.21
CA VAL A 312 23.36 -10.82 -2.93
C VAL A 312 22.79 -11.59 -4.12
N GLY A 313 23.60 -12.48 -4.72
CA GLY A 313 23.25 -13.22 -5.94
C GLY A 313 23.60 -12.51 -7.26
N LEU A 314 24.22 -11.33 -7.26
CA LEU A 314 24.57 -10.59 -8.48
C LEU A 314 25.62 -11.33 -9.32
N ASP A 315 25.20 -11.84 -10.47
CA ASP A 315 26.04 -12.62 -11.40
C ASP A 315 27.08 -11.77 -12.20
N ASN A 316 27.01 -10.42 -12.21
CA ASN A 316 27.95 -9.58 -12.96
C ASN A 316 28.13 -8.15 -12.40
N LEU A 317 29.33 -7.84 -11.90
CA LEU A 317 29.69 -6.54 -11.34
C LEU A 317 29.85 -5.38 -12.35
N LYS A 318 29.98 -5.68 -13.65
CA LYS A 318 30.16 -4.69 -14.74
C LYS A 318 28.87 -4.32 -15.46
N LYS A 319 27.78 -5.05 -15.21
CA LYS A 319 26.48 -4.81 -15.86
C LYS A 319 25.35 -5.52 -15.10
N TYR A 320 24.37 -4.74 -14.65
CA TYR A 320 23.08 -5.28 -14.20
C TYR A 320 22.29 -5.89 -15.37
N ASP A 321 21.48 -6.90 -15.09
CA ASP A 321 20.54 -7.42 -16.09
C ASP A 321 19.48 -6.36 -16.41
N PHE A 322 19.36 -6.05 -17.70
CA PHE A 322 18.46 -5.04 -18.22
C PHE A 322 16.98 -5.48 -18.17
N ASN A 323 16.72 -6.76 -17.94
CA ASN A 323 15.36 -7.24 -17.71
C ASN A 323 14.93 -6.98 -16.26
N SER A 324 15.66 -7.52 -15.27
CA SER A 324 15.30 -7.41 -13.85
C SER A 324 15.55 -6.03 -13.19
N ASN A 325 16.24 -5.09 -13.83
CA ASN A 325 16.64 -3.81 -13.22
C ASN A 325 16.18 -2.58 -14.02
N LEU A 326 15.81 -1.49 -13.33
CA LEU A 326 15.40 -0.23 -13.96
C LEU A 326 16.60 0.63 -14.40
N PHE A 327 16.83 0.73 -15.71
CA PHE A 327 17.85 1.60 -16.31
C PHE A 327 17.28 2.98 -16.68
N PHE A 328 17.40 3.98 -15.80
CA PHE A 328 17.01 5.37 -16.06
C PHE A 328 17.90 6.36 -15.28
N GLY A 329 18.17 7.54 -15.85
CA GLY A 329 19.13 8.50 -15.26
C GLY A 329 20.58 8.00 -15.36
N ASP A 330 21.44 8.37 -14.41
CA ASP A 330 22.80 7.83 -14.32
C ASP A 330 22.75 6.38 -13.78
N CYS A 331 23.26 5.44 -14.58
CA CYS A 331 23.24 4.01 -14.31
C CYS A 331 24.66 3.44 -14.22
N PRO A 332 25.41 3.68 -13.13
CA PRO A 332 26.68 3.01 -12.90
C PRO A 332 26.46 1.52 -12.69
N SER A 333 27.36 0.68 -13.19
CA SER A 333 27.47 -0.72 -12.75
C SER A 333 27.96 -0.80 -11.29
N ALA A 334 27.87 -1.98 -10.66
CA ALA A 334 28.31 -2.16 -9.27
C ALA A 334 29.77 -1.72 -9.07
N VAL A 335 30.69 -2.12 -9.96
CA VAL A 335 32.11 -1.73 -9.85
C VAL A 335 32.36 -0.25 -10.11
N GLU A 336 31.58 0.39 -10.99
CA GLU A 336 31.65 1.84 -11.19
C GLU A 336 31.12 2.57 -9.95
N GLY A 337 30.05 2.08 -9.32
CA GLY A 337 29.56 2.59 -8.04
C GLY A 337 30.58 2.44 -6.92
N PHE A 338 31.28 1.30 -6.83
CA PHE A 338 32.37 1.09 -5.87
C PHE A 338 33.51 2.10 -6.07
N ALA A 339 33.88 2.36 -7.32
CA ALA A 339 34.97 3.25 -7.70
C ALA A 339 34.64 4.73 -7.53
N LEU A 340 33.42 5.15 -7.91
CA LEU A 340 32.91 6.49 -7.62
C LEU A 340 32.91 6.78 -6.12
N GLY A 341 32.49 5.80 -5.31
CA GLY A 341 32.53 5.90 -3.85
C GLY A 341 33.95 5.93 -3.26
N ASP A 342 34.94 5.37 -3.95
CA ASP A 342 36.37 5.40 -3.58
C ASP A 342 37.07 6.71 -4.04
N GLY A 343 36.32 7.74 -4.44
CA GLY A 343 36.85 9.04 -4.87
C GLY A 343 37.24 9.13 -6.36
N MET A 344 36.91 8.15 -7.19
CA MET A 344 37.22 8.21 -8.63
C MET A 344 36.18 9.02 -9.41
N SER A 345 36.65 9.90 -10.31
CA SER A 345 35.79 10.56 -11.31
C SER A 345 35.62 9.64 -12.53
N LEU A 346 34.38 9.27 -12.89
CA LEU A 346 34.11 8.32 -14.00
C LEU A 346 33.01 8.80 -14.95
N PRO A 347 33.11 8.51 -16.27
CA PRO A 347 32.05 8.77 -17.24
C PRO A 347 30.97 7.68 -17.19
N ILE A 348 29.86 7.96 -16.51
CA ILE A 348 28.74 7.03 -16.28
C ILE A 348 27.68 7.13 -17.38
N ASP A 349 27.08 6.01 -17.76
CA ASP A 349 26.06 5.97 -18.80
C ASP A 349 24.71 6.55 -18.35
N VAL A 350 24.17 7.45 -19.18
CA VAL A 350 22.91 8.16 -18.94
C VAL A 350 21.80 7.57 -19.79
N TRP A 351 20.71 7.14 -19.15
CA TRP A 351 19.58 6.45 -19.78
C TRP A 351 18.29 7.29 -19.76
N VAL A 352 17.59 7.34 -20.88
CA VAL A 352 16.36 8.13 -21.08
C VAL A 352 15.22 7.29 -21.65
N LYS A 353 13.98 7.76 -21.51
CA LYS A 353 12.80 7.05 -22.03
C LYS A 353 12.82 7.01 -23.56
N SER A 354 12.33 5.92 -24.14
CA SER A 354 12.22 5.76 -25.60
C SER A 354 11.12 4.79 -26.04
N TRP A 355 11.03 4.57 -27.35
CA TRP A 355 10.04 3.73 -28.02
C TRP A 355 10.69 3.09 -29.27
N PRO A 356 10.41 1.81 -29.63
CA PRO A 356 9.56 0.82 -28.96
C PRO A 356 10.17 0.25 -27.67
N PHE A 357 11.32 0.79 -27.29
CA PHE A 357 12.20 0.36 -26.22
C PHE A 357 12.09 1.35 -25.05
N PRO A 358 11.35 1.04 -23.96
CA PRO A 358 11.11 1.91 -22.81
C PRO A 358 12.26 2.76 -22.30
N THR A 359 13.52 2.29 -22.26
CA THR A 359 14.69 3.18 -22.14
C THR A 359 15.82 2.85 -23.11
N LYS A 360 16.71 3.83 -23.34
CA LYS A 360 17.95 3.73 -24.12
C LYS A 360 19.05 4.61 -23.52
N LYS A 361 20.31 4.24 -23.77
CA LYS A 361 21.46 5.12 -23.55
C LYS A 361 21.33 6.39 -24.41
N GLN A 362 21.46 7.56 -23.79
CA GLN A 362 21.55 8.86 -24.45
C GLN A 362 22.99 9.27 -24.71
N GLY A 363 23.90 8.92 -23.80
CA GLY A 363 25.31 9.29 -23.78
C GLY A 363 25.95 8.85 -22.46
N SER A 364 27.00 9.55 -22.04
CA SER A 364 27.64 9.34 -20.74
C SER A 364 28.00 10.70 -20.11
N ARG A 365 27.95 10.81 -18.78
CA ARG A 365 28.20 12.01 -17.97
C ARG A 365 29.31 11.72 -16.96
N VAL A 366 30.26 12.64 -16.78
CA VAL A 366 31.26 12.49 -15.70
C VAL A 366 30.59 12.74 -14.35
N VAL A 367 30.69 11.77 -13.45
CA VAL A 367 30.23 11.81 -12.06
C VAL A 367 31.46 11.90 -11.14
N ASN A 368 31.28 12.47 -9.94
CA ASN A 368 32.33 12.72 -8.95
C ASN A 368 33.53 13.53 -9.50
N THR A 369 33.25 14.71 -10.09
CA THR A 369 34.29 15.64 -10.59
C THR A 369 35.27 16.07 -9.49
N ASP A 370 34.78 16.17 -8.26
CA ASP A 370 35.48 16.80 -7.15
C ASP A 370 36.27 15.77 -6.31
N LYS A 371 36.15 14.47 -6.66
CA LYS A 371 36.84 13.31 -6.07
C LYS A 371 36.54 13.10 -4.58
N GLU A 372 35.30 13.34 -4.23
CA GLU A 372 34.74 13.11 -2.90
C GLU A 372 34.63 11.61 -2.59
N SER A 373 34.90 11.20 -1.36
CA SER A 373 34.69 9.83 -0.88
C SER A 373 33.22 9.64 -0.47
N ALA A 374 32.65 8.45 -0.71
CA ALA A 374 31.37 8.06 -0.11
C ALA A 374 31.54 7.45 1.30
N TRP A 375 32.79 7.31 1.78
CA TRP A 375 33.16 6.66 3.03
C TRP A 375 33.79 7.68 3.99
N LEU A 376 33.38 7.61 5.26
CA LEU A 376 33.82 8.52 6.33
C LEU A 376 35.34 8.44 6.58
N GLU A 377 35.89 7.21 6.59
CA GLU A 377 37.32 6.94 6.74
C GLU A 377 37.74 5.75 5.87
N GLY A 378 38.97 5.78 5.39
CA GLY A 378 39.59 4.66 4.66
C GLY A 378 39.18 4.54 3.19
N GLU A 379 39.23 3.32 2.67
CA GLU A 379 38.88 2.99 1.28
C GLU A 379 37.57 2.18 1.20
N CYS A 380 37.00 2.09 0.00
CA CYS A 380 35.75 1.40 -0.27
C CYS A 380 35.70 -0.04 0.28
N LEU A 381 34.66 -0.41 1.03
CA LEU A 381 34.56 -1.72 1.71
C LEU A 381 34.79 -2.91 0.77
N TRP A 382 34.25 -2.86 -0.44
CA TRP A 382 34.39 -3.92 -1.44
C TRP A 382 35.81 -4.00 -2.03
N LYS A 383 36.61 -2.94 -1.90
CA LYS A 383 38.05 -2.91 -2.20
C LYS A 383 38.86 -3.55 -1.08
N GLN A 384 38.52 -3.29 0.18
CA GLN A 384 39.11 -3.94 1.37
C GLN A 384 38.94 -5.48 1.32
N HIS A 385 37.78 -5.94 0.84
CA HIS A 385 37.51 -7.37 0.60
C HIS A 385 38.09 -7.91 -0.72
N GLY A 386 38.82 -7.09 -1.49
CA GLY A 386 39.52 -7.47 -2.72
C GLY A 386 38.59 -7.90 -3.86
N VAL A 387 37.40 -7.32 -3.95
CA VAL A 387 36.42 -7.58 -5.03
C VAL A 387 36.84 -6.87 -6.33
N TRP A 388 37.46 -5.69 -6.18
CA TRP A 388 37.91 -4.83 -7.25
C TRP A 388 39.15 -4.03 -6.81
N SER A 389 39.86 -3.45 -7.78
CA SER A 389 41.03 -2.59 -7.58
C SER A 389 41.15 -1.55 -8.69
N VAL A 390 42.05 -0.57 -8.52
CA VAL A 390 42.41 0.38 -9.58
C VAL A 390 43.54 -0.20 -10.42
N ASN A 391 43.34 -0.37 -11.73
CA ASN A 391 44.37 -0.89 -12.61
C ASN A 391 45.56 0.10 -12.72
N PRO A 392 46.79 -0.29 -12.35
CA PRO A 392 47.92 0.64 -12.24
C PRO A 392 48.48 1.14 -13.59
N LYS A 393 47.99 0.61 -14.72
CA LYS A 393 48.40 1.05 -16.07
C LYS A 393 47.38 2.00 -16.72
N THR A 394 46.10 1.89 -16.38
CA THR A 394 45.02 2.66 -17.02
C THR A 394 44.30 3.63 -16.08
N GLY A 395 44.49 3.49 -14.76
CA GLY A 395 43.74 4.24 -13.75
C GLY A 395 42.24 3.93 -13.72
N GLN A 396 41.80 2.84 -14.37
CA GLN A 396 40.39 2.44 -14.45
C GLN A 396 40.07 1.37 -13.40
N PRO A 397 38.80 1.27 -12.96
CA PRO A 397 38.37 0.19 -12.07
C PRO A 397 38.47 -1.18 -12.76
N GLN A 398 39.02 -2.15 -12.03
CA GLN A 398 39.19 -3.54 -12.43
C GLN A 398 38.43 -4.43 -11.47
N VAL A 399 37.61 -5.35 -11.99
CA VAL A 399 36.97 -6.40 -11.19
C VAL A 399 37.94 -7.55 -11.05
N ASP A 400 38.24 -7.95 -9.81
CA ASP A 400 39.20 -9.01 -9.48
C ASP A 400 38.51 -10.29 -8.99
N LYS A 401 37.29 -10.18 -8.44
CA LYS A 401 36.41 -11.32 -8.08
C LYS A 401 35.03 -11.13 -8.73
N PRO A 402 34.82 -11.57 -9.98
CA PRO A 402 33.61 -11.27 -10.75
C PRO A 402 32.35 -11.96 -10.23
N ASP A 403 32.52 -13.06 -9.51
CA ASP A 403 31.51 -13.96 -8.94
C ASP A 403 31.29 -13.77 -7.44
N TYR A 404 31.90 -12.74 -6.83
CA TYR A 404 32.00 -12.58 -5.37
C TYR A 404 30.67 -12.60 -4.61
N PHE A 405 29.58 -12.15 -5.22
CA PHE A 405 28.25 -12.15 -4.62
C PHE A 405 27.32 -13.24 -5.16
N SER A 406 27.67 -13.88 -6.28
CA SER A 406 26.90 -15.02 -6.83
C SER A 406 27.36 -16.36 -6.27
N HIS A 407 28.56 -16.44 -5.69
CA HIS A 407 29.09 -17.63 -5.03
C HIS A 407 29.65 -17.30 -3.65
N HIS A 408 29.41 -18.18 -2.67
CA HIS A 408 29.87 -17.98 -1.30
C HIS A 408 31.42 -18.02 -1.22
N PRO A 409 32.11 -16.95 -0.76
CA PRO A 409 33.57 -16.82 -0.93
C PRO A 409 34.44 -17.94 -0.33
N ILE A 410 33.98 -18.60 0.74
CA ILE A 410 34.68 -19.73 1.37
C ILE A 410 34.30 -21.11 0.77
N THR A 411 33.01 -21.37 0.51
CA THR A 411 32.52 -22.72 0.14
C THR A 411 32.37 -22.94 -1.37
N GLY A 412 32.38 -21.88 -2.18
CA GLY A 412 32.18 -21.94 -3.64
C GLY A 412 30.76 -22.33 -4.08
N GLN A 413 29.79 -22.43 -3.17
CA GLN A 413 28.41 -22.75 -3.51
C GLN A 413 27.69 -21.52 -4.11
N LYS A 414 26.84 -21.71 -5.14
CA LYS A 414 26.01 -20.61 -5.67
C LYS A 414 25.04 -20.11 -4.60
N ILE A 415 24.94 -18.79 -4.52
CA ILE A 415 24.12 -18.04 -3.58
C ILE A 415 22.64 -18.07 -4.00
N ASP A 416 21.77 -18.30 -3.02
CA ASP A 416 20.31 -18.13 -3.10
C ASP A 416 19.90 -17.11 -2.03
N PHE A 417 19.46 -15.92 -2.46
CA PHE A 417 18.99 -14.86 -1.57
C PHE A 417 17.85 -15.32 -0.65
N SER A 418 16.97 -16.23 -1.11
CA SER A 418 15.82 -16.67 -0.33
C SER A 418 16.20 -17.40 0.95
N ARG A 419 17.40 -18.01 1.03
CA ARG A 419 17.91 -18.58 2.30
C ARG A 419 18.24 -17.51 3.34
N PHE A 420 18.92 -16.43 2.93
CA PHE A 420 19.26 -15.32 3.82
C PHE A 420 18.00 -14.58 4.30
N TYR A 421 17.03 -14.38 3.40
CA TYR A 421 15.75 -13.79 3.76
C TYR A 421 14.95 -14.68 4.73
N LEU A 422 14.80 -15.97 4.46
CA LEU A 422 13.95 -16.85 5.28
C LEU A 422 14.54 -17.16 6.68
N ASP A 423 15.87 -17.18 6.85
CA ASP A 423 16.50 -17.17 8.18
C ASP A 423 16.09 -15.91 8.98
N PHE A 424 16.15 -14.73 8.34
CA PHE A 424 15.73 -13.48 8.97
C PHE A 424 14.23 -13.43 9.26
N VAL A 425 13.37 -13.89 8.34
CA VAL A 425 11.92 -14.08 8.58
C VAL A 425 11.71 -14.95 9.81
N GLY A 426 12.47 -16.04 9.98
CA GLY A 426 12.42 -16.88 11.18
C GLY A 426 12.84 -16.14 12.45
N LYS A 427 13.93 -15.37 12.42
CA LYS A 427 14.39 -14.55 13.57
C LYS A 427 13.32 -13.54 13.97
N TYR A 428 12.80 -12.78 13.01
CA TYR A 428 11.79 -11.74 13.22
C TYR A 428 10.46 -12.32 13.71
N SER A 429 10.00 -13.43 13.11
CA SER A 429 8.80 -14.15 13.55
C SER A 429 8.90 -14.52 15.02
N ARG A 430 10.03 -15.10 15.44
CA ARG A 430 10.27 -15.47 16.85
C ARG A 430 10.34 -14.26 17.77
N ALA A 431 10.97 -13.16 17.35
CA ALA A 431 11.06 -11.93 18.14
C ALA A 431 9.67 -11.33 18.44
N VAL A 432 8.78 -11.26 17.44
CA VAL A 432 7.39 -10.79 17.59
C VAL A 432 6.53 -11.81 18.33
N GLN A 433 6.58 -13.09 17.94
CA GLN A 433 5.67 -14.14 18.47
C GLN A 433 6.02 -14.60 19.89
N THR A 434 7.23 -14.34 20.39
CA THR A 434 7.55 -14.49 21.82
C THR A 434 6.73 -13.54 22.70
N VAL A 435 6.33 -12.39 22.16
CA VAL A 435 5.50 -11.37 22.83
C VAL A 435 4.02 -11.56 22.53
N ILE A 436 3.70 -11.79 21.25
CA ILE A 436 2.34 -11.95 20.74
C ILE A 436 2.27 -13.30 20.01
N PRO A 437 2.11 -14.44 20.71
CA PRO A 437 2.04 -15.78 20.07
C PRO A 437 0.88 -15.92 19.07
N SER A 438 -0.08 -15.00 19.15
CA SER A 438 -1.23 -14.86 18.27
C SER A 438 -0.98 -14.12 16.96
N ALA A 439 0.18 -13.47 16.79
CA ALA A 439 0.47 -12.56 15.68
C ALA A 439 0.67 -13.30 14.35
N PHE A 440 0.02 -12.79 13.32
CA PHE A 440 0.41 -13.07 11.94
C PHE A 440 1.76 -12.44 11.63
N ILE A 441 2.56 -13.14 10.83
CA ILE A 441 3.78 -12.58 10.23
C ILE A 441 3.57 -12.50 8.72
N PHE A 442 3.52 -11.27 8.21
CA PHE A 442 3.33 -10.98 6.79
C PHE A 442 4.69 -11.00 6.10
N VAL A 443 4.80 -11.77 5.01
CA VAL A 443 6.07 -12.05 4.30
C VAL A 443 5.88 -11.94 2.79
N GLU A 444 6.74 -11.18 2.12
CA GLU A 444 6.61 -10.81 0.72
C GLU A 444 7.94 -10.89 -0.05
N PRO A 445 7.89 -11.04 -1.39
CA PRO A 445 9.03 -10.77 -2.26
C PRO A 445 9.08 -9.30 -2.66
N VAL A 446 10.13 -8.90 -3.39
CA VAL A 446 10.13 -7.68 -4.21
C VAL A 446 8.89 -7.66 -5.14
N PRO A 447 8.27 -6.50 -5.44
CA PRO A 447 7.03 -6.45 -6.20
C PRO A 447 7.12 -7.12 -7.56
N ASN A 448 6.06 -7.85 -7.93
CA ASN A 448 5.99 -8.64 -9.16
C ASN A 448 7.09 -9.72 -9.31
N GLU A 449 7.89 -10.05 -8.30
CA GLU A 449 8.81 -11.20 -8.31
C GLU A 449 8.21 -12.47 -7.68
N PRO A 450 8.80 -13.68 -7.89
CA PRO A 450 8.16 -14.92 -7.43
C PRO A 450 8.18 -15.08 -5.91
N ALA A 451 7.17 -15.79 -5.41
CA ALA A 451 7.07 -16.20 -4.01
C ALA A 451 8.35 -16.91 -3.53
N PRO A 452 8.90 -16.59 -2.34
CA PRO A 452 10.01 -17.34 -1.75
C PRO A 452 9.60 -18.80 -1.49
N VAL A 453 10.54 -19.73 -1.62
CA VAL A 453 10.29 -21.17 -1.45
C VAL A 453 10.58 -21.59 -0.01
N TRP A 454 9.56 -22.01 0.73
CA TRP A 454 9.73 -22.62 2.04
C TRP A 454 10.28 -24.05 1.90
N GLY A 455 11.28 -24.37 2.72
CA GLY A 455 11.85 -25.70 2.87
C GLY A 455 11.75 -26.22 4.31
N PRO A 456 12.14 -27.49 4.55
CA PRO A 456 12.09 -28.09 5.88
C PRO A 456 12.97 -27.33 6.89
N GLY A 457 12.34 -26.73 7.90
CA GLY A 457 13.02 -25.94 8.94
C GLY A 457 12.83 -24.42 8.83
N ASP A 458 12.29 -23.92 7.71
CA ASP A 458 11.86 -22.52 7.61
C ASP A 458 10.64 -22.28 8.54
N HIS A 459 10.48 -21.06 9.07
CA HIS A 459 9.42 -20.76 10.06
C HIS A 459 8.03 -20.74 9.41
N GLU A 460 7.08 -21.47 9.98
CA GLU A 460 5.76 -21.71 9.38
C GLU A 460 4.55 -21.14 10.14
N GLU A 461 4.72 -20.74 11.41
CA GLU A 461 3.61 -20.41 12.32
C GLU A 461 3.01 -19.02 12.06
N ASN A 462 1.70 -18.98 11.80
CA ASN A 462 0.92 -17.78 11.47
C ASN A 462 1.49 -16.94 10.30
N ILE A 463 2.27 -17.54 9.40
CA ILE A 463 2.79 -16.86 8.20
C ILE A 463 1.63 -16.52 7.25
N VAL A 464 1.64 -15.30 6.73
CA VAL A 464 0.77 -14.79 5.67
C VAL A 464 1.64 -14.37 4.49
N TYR A 465 1.28 -14.80 3.28
CA TYR A 465 1.95 -14.36 2.06
C TYR A 465 1.37 -13.00 1.63
N ALA A 466 2.22 -11.97 1.54
CA ALA A 466 1.80 -10.55 1.49
C ALA A 466 2.05 -9.77 0.17
N PRO A 467 2.28 -10.40 -0.99
CA PRO A 467 2.99 -9.80 -2.14
C PRO A 467 2.33 -8.56 -2.75
N HIS A 468 3.17 -7.67 -3.30
CA HIS A 468 2.76 -6.47 -4.02
C HIS A 468 2.48 -6.72 -5.52
N TRP A 469 1.51 -5.99 -6.09
CA TRP A 469 1.23 -6.02 -7.54
C TRP A 469 0.89 -4.63 -8.12
N TYR A 470 1.56 -4.28 -9.22
CA TYR A 470 1.37 -3.04 -9.97
C TYR A 470 1.50 -3.25 -11.49
N ASP A 471 0.68 -2.53 -12.28
CA ASP A 471 0.86 -2.43 -13.74
C ASP A 471 2.07 -1.54 -14.07
N LEU A 472 3.23 -2.19 -14.23
CA LEU A 472 4.51 -1.56 -14.54
C LEU A 472 4.46 -0.67 -15.80
N HIS A 473 3.67 -1.03 -16.82
CA HIS A 473 3.60 -0.25 -18.06
C HIS A 473 2.87 1.08 -17.83
N SER A 474 1.73 1.03 -17.15
CA SER A 474 0.92 2.20 -16.80
C SER A 474 1.62 3.09 -15.78
N LEU A 475 2.36 2.49 -14.84
CA LEU A 475 3.19 3.17 -13.85
C LEU A 475 4.37 3.92 -14.51
N PHE A 476 5.21 3.23 -15.28
CA PHE A 476 6.38 3.82 -15.93
C PHE A 476 6.01 4.94 -16.90
N ASN A 477 4.88 4.82 -17.62
CA ASN A 477 4.43 5.83 -18.59
C ASN A 477 3.47 6.88 -17.99
N LYS A 478 3.08 6.77 -16.71
CA LYS A 478 2.05 7.60 -16.05
C LYS A 478 0.83 7.83 -16.97
N SER A 479 0.30 6.77 -17.57
CA SER A 479 -0.84 6.85 -18.50
C SER A 479 -1.63 5.55 -18.59
N PHE A 480 -2.93 5.68 -18.83
CA PHE A 480 -3.85 4.57 -19.07
C PHE A 480 -5.07 5.06 -19.86
N ASP A 481 -5.28 4.53 -21.07
CA ASP A 481 -6.52 4.74 -21.85
C ASP A 481 -7.43 3.49 -21.91
N GLY A 482 -6.95 2.37 -21.36
CA GLY A 482 -7.66 1.09 -21.33
C GLY A 482 -7.88 0.43 -22.68
N ARG A 483 -7.22 0.88 -23.77
CA ARG A 483 -7.32 0.27 -25.10
C ARG A 483 -6.31 -0.85 -25.30
N ILE A 484 -5.10 -0.69 -24.79
CA ILE A 484 -4.01 -1.68 -24.86
C ILE A 484 -3.34 -1.74 -23.48
N THR A 485 -3.13 -2.94 -22.96
CA THR A 485 -2.37 -3.21 -21.73
C THR A 485 -1.40 -4.37 -21.95
N HIS A 486 -0.26 -4.38 -21.26
CA HIS A 486 0.77 -5.40 -21.41
C HIS A 486 0.96 -6.24 -20.15
N ASP A 487 1.26 -7.52 -20.33
CA ASP A 487 1.79 -8.42 -19.31
C ASP A 487 3.31 -8.24 -19.26
N VAL A 488 3.76 -7.18 -18.60
CA VAL A 488 5.18 -6.79 -18.52
C VAL A 488 6.02 -7.87 -17.82
N GLN A 489 5.48 -8.48 -16.75
CA GLN A 489 6.11 -9.60 -16.06
C GLN A 489 6.22 -10.83 -16.99
N GLY A 490 5.21 -11.09 -17.83
CA GLY A 490 5.29 -12.08 -18.89
C GLY A 490 6.38 -11.77 -19.92
N LEU A 491 6.43 -10.53 -20.44
CA LEU A 491 7.46 -10.08 -21.39
C LEU A 491 8.88 -10.28 -20.84
N SER A 492 9.11 -9.92 -19.58
CA SER A 492 10.39 -10.10 -18.88
C SER A 492 10.85 -11.57 -18.86
N LYS A 493 9.89 -12.49 -18.73
CA LYS A 493 10.09 -13.93 -18.63
C LYS A 493 9.94 -14.62 -20.00
N GLY A 494 10.18 -13.87 -21.09
CA GLY A 494 10.29 -14.37 -22.47
C GLY A 494 8.98 -14.62 -23.21
N LYS A 495 7.83 -14.18 -22.66
CA LYS A 495 6.51 -14.33 -23.31
C LYS A 495 6.45 -13.50 -24.59
N ASN A 496 5.96 -14.08 -25.68
CA ASN A 496 5.79 -13.37 -26.95
C ASN A 496 4.84 -12.17 -26.80
N VAL A 497 5.21 -11.02 -27.38
CA VAL A 497 4.43 -9.77 -27.36
C VAL A 497 2.96 -9.98 -27.69
N PHE A 498 2.62 -10.71 -28.76
CA PHE A 498 1.21 -10.94 -29.15
C PHE A 498 0.41 -11.78 -28.13
N ALA A 499 1.08 -12.54 -27.25
CA ALA A 499 0.46 -13.25 -26.13
C ALA A 499 0.48 -12.44 -24.82
N ALA A 500 1.26 -11.36 -24.76
CA ALA A 500 1.37 -10.43 -23.64
C ALA A 500 0.55 -9.14 -23.82
N THR A 501 0.12 -8.80 -25.04
CA THR A 501 -0.74 -7.65 -25.32
C THR A 501 -2.24 -8.02 -25.18
N TYR A 502 -2.99 -7.18 -24.46
CA TYR A 502 -4.42 -7.36 -24.22
C TYR A 502 -5.20 -6.10 -24.63
N PHE A 503 -6.39 -6.27 -25.22
CA PHE A 503 -7.16 -5.19 -25.84
C PHE A 503 -8.46 -4.84 -25.10
N GLY A 504 -8.69 -3.54 -24.90
CA GLY A 504 -9.85 -2.98 -24.21
C GLY A 504 -9.88 -3.27 -22.70
N LEU A 505 -10.83 -2.64 -21.98
CA LEU A 505 -11.02 -2.86 -20.54
C LEU A 505 -11.39 -4.32 -20.17
N LYS A 506 -11.89 -5.11 -21.13
CA LYS A 506 -12.06 -6.57 -20.97
C LYS A 506 -10.73 -7.32 -21.07
N GLY A 507 -9.82 -6.85 -21.94
CA GLY A 507 -8.44 -7.31 -22.02
C GLY A 507 -7.63 -6.97 -20.77
N ALA A 508 -7.72 -5.73 -20.29
CA ALA A 508 -7.06 -5.28 -19.04
C ALA A 508 -7.45 -6.16 -17.84
N ARG A 509 -8.75 -6.38 -17.60
CA ARG A 509 -9.22 -7.31 -16.56
C ARG A 509 -8.71 -8.74 -16.77
N LYS A 510 -8.64 -9.24 -18.02
CA LYS A 510 -8.07 -10.57 -18.31
C LYS A 510 -6.56 -10.64 -18.03
N ASN A 511 -5.83 -9.57 -18.30
CA ASN A 511 -4.39 -9.43 -18.03
C ASN A 511 -4.13 -9.50 -16.52
N TYR A 512 -4.68 -8.55 -15.77
CA TYR A 512 -4.44 -8.40 -14.35
C TYR A 512 -4.98 -9.60 -13.54
N ARG A 513 -6.15 -10.15 -13.90
CA ARG A 513 -6.66 -11.40 -13.28
C ARG A 513 -5.69 -12.57 -13.48
N GLY A 514 -5.03 -12.65 -14.64
CA GLY A 514 -4.02 -13.67 -14.93
C GLY A 514 -2.75 -13.51 -14.09
N GLN A 515 -2.21 -12.29 -13.99
CA GLN A 515 -1.03 -12.00 -13.17
C GLN A 515 -1.29 -12.27 -11.68
N LEU A 516 -2.42 -11.79 -11.15
CA LEU A 516 -2.82 -12.03 -9.76
C LEU A 516 -3.13 -13.51 -9.47
N ALA A 517 -3.67 -14.25 -10.43
CA ALA A 517 -3.81 -15.71 -10.32
C ALA A 517 -2.45 -16.41 -10.27
N ASN A 518 -1.46 -15.96 -11.04
CA ASN A 518 -0.10 -16.50 -10.99
C ASN A 518 0.54 -16.26 -9.62
N ILE A 519 0.44 -15.04 -9.09
CA ILE A 519 0.96 -14.67 -7.75
C ILE A 519 0.32 -15.53 -6.65
N LEU A 520 -1.01 -15.72 -6.69
CA LEU A 520 -1.73 -16.60 -5.76
C LEU A 520 -1.26 -18.06 -5.88
N ASN A 521 -1.11 -18.57 -7.09
CA ASN A 521 -0.72 -19.96 -7.33
C ASN A 521 0.74 -20.24 -6.96
N THR A 522 1.68 -19.32 -7.22
CA THR A 522 3.07 -19.47 -6.77
C THR A 522 3.19 -19.33 -5.26
N GLY A 523 2.41 -18.45 -4.62
CA GLY A 523 2.28 -18.41 -3.17
C GLY A 523 1.86 -19.76 -2.58
N LEU A 524 0.79 -20.35 -3.10
CA LEU A 524 0.28 -21.66 -2.65
C LEU A 524 1.24 -22.82 -2.93
N GLN A 525 2.13 -22.71 -3.93
CA GLN A 525 3.14 -23.72 -4.26
C GLN A 525 4.42 -23.58 -3.44
N ASN A 526 4.87 -22.34 -3.21
CA ASN A 526 6.20 -22.05 -2.65
C ASN A 526 6.14 -21.73 -1.15
N VAL A 527 5.13 -21.00 -0.68
CA VAL A 527 4.87 -20.67 0.74
C VAL A 527 3.91 -21.67 1.39
N GLY A 528 3.21 -22.46 0.56
CA GLY A 528 2.25 -23.48 0.97
C GLY A 528 0.83 -22.96 1.16
N ASN A 529 -0.04 -23.79 1.73
CA ASN A 529 -1.47 -23.51 1.93
C ASN A 529 -1.70 -22.53 3.10
N LYS A 530 -1.22 -21.29 2.97
CA LYS A 530 -1.32 -20.21 3.96
C LYS A 530 -2.11 -19.02 3.37
N PRO A 531 -2.67 -18.09 4.18
CA PRO A 531 -3.44 -16.97 3.67
C PRO A 531 -2.61 -16.08 2.74
N CYS A 532 -3.28 -15.50 1.73
CA CYS A 532 -2.69 -14.55 0.79
C CYS A 532 -3.44 -13.22 0.86
N LEU A 533 -2.69 -12.14 1.05
CA LEU A 533 -3.16 -10.77 1.04
C LEU A 533 -2.22 -9.95 0.14
N ILE A 534 -2.76 -9.08 -0.72
CA ILE A 534 -1.94 -8.19 -1.53
C ILE A 534 -1.63 -6.95 -0.71
N GLY A 535 -0.39 -6.83 -0.21
CA GLY A 535 0.06 -5.77 0.70
C GLY A 535 -0.08 -4.39 0.08
N GLU A 536 0.27 -4.28 -1.20
CA GLU A 536 0.04 -3.11 -2.04
C GLU A 536 -0.48 -3.45 -3.42
N CYS A 537 -1.47 -2.65 -3.81
CA CYS A 537 -1.86 -2.44 -5.20
C CYS A 537 -2.51 -1.06 -5.32
N GLY A 538 -2.34 -0.39 -6.46
CA GLY A 538 -2.86 0.95 -6.66
C GLY A 538 -2.71 1.43 -8.09
N ILE A 539 -3.12 2.68 -8.34
CA ILE A 539 -2.89 3.38 -9.60
C ILE A 539 -2.40 4.80 -9.30
N PRO A 540 -1.48 5.38 -10.10
CA PRO A 540 -1.10 6.77 -9.90
C PRO A 540 -2.28 7.69 -10.23
N MET A 541 -2.49 8.71 -9.41
CA MET A 541 -3.53 9.73 -9.61
C MET A 541 -3.08 10.78 -10.63
N ASP A 542 -1.77 10.96 -10.85
CA ASP A 542 -1.19 11.90 -11.81
C ASP A 542 -1.21 11.43 -13.28
N ILE A 543 -1.76 10.24 -13.56
CA ILE A 543 -1.83 9.68 -14.92
C ILE A 543 -2.50 10.61 -15.94
N ASN A 544 -2.18 10.38 -17.21
CA ASN A 544 -2.79 11.07 -18.36
C ASN A 544 -2.60 12.59 -18.27
N GLN A 545 -1.37 13.02 -17.97
CA GLN A 545 -0.95 14.41 -17.88
C GLN A 545 -1.70 15.20 -16.78
N ARG A 546 -1.95 14.58 -15.62
CA ARG A 546 -2.64 15.19 -14.45
C ARG A 546 -4.04 15.77 -14.77
N ARG A 547 -4.67 15.40 -15.89
CA ARG A 547 -5.91 16.04 -16.37
C ARG A 547 -7.03 16.07 -15.33
N ALA A 548 -7.20 14.99 -14.55
CA ALA A 548 -8.22 14.90 -13.53
C ALA A 548 -8.08 15.97 -12.43
N PHE A 549 -6.87 16.46 -12.15
CA PHE A 549 -6.64 17.50 -11.13
C PHE A 549 -7.16 18.87 -11.58
N MET A 550 -7.34 19.06 -12.89
CA MET A 550 -7.89 20.30 -13.46
C MET A 550 -9.39 20.21 -13.73
N SER A 551 -9.97 19.01 -13.84
CA SER A 551 -11.37 18.81 -14.26
C SER A 551 -12.26 18.07 -13.26
N GLY A 552 -11.73 17.54 -12.16
CA GLY A 552 -12.46 16.67 -11.22
C GLY A 552 -12.90 15.30 -11.81
N ASP A 553 -12.68 15.06 -13.10
CA ASP A 553 -13.02 13.82 -13.80
C ASP A 553 -11.97 12.72 -13.56
N TYR A 554 -12.20 11.95 -12.50
CA TYR A 554 -11.48 10.71 -12.22
C TYR A 554 -12.06 9.50 -12.97
N GLY A 555 -12.90 9.68 -14.00
CA GLY A 555 -13.53 8.57 -14.73
C GLY A 555 -12.55 7.66 -15.45
N HIS A 556 -11.36 8.14 -15.84
CA HIS A 556 -10.28 7.28 -16.37
C HIS A 556 -9.69 6.40 -15.26
N HIS A 557 -9.36 7.01 -14.11
CA HIS A 557 -8.87 6.35 -12.91
C HIS A 557 -9.86 5.30 -12.41
N SER A 558 -11.15 5.62 -12.33
CA SER A 558 -12.20 4.68 -11.91
C SER A 558 -12.26 3.46 -12.85
N ARG A 559 -12.09 3.62 -14.17
CA ARG A 559 -12.06 2.48 -15.11
C ARG A 559 -10.77 1.66 -15.03
N PHE A 560 -9.66 2.27 -14.62
CA PHE A 560 -8.38 1.58 -14.39
C PHE A 560 -8.42 0.81 -13.06
N LEU A 561 -8.75 1.49 -11.97
CA LEU A 561 -8.83 0.90 -10.64
C LEU A 561 -9.94 -0.15 -10.54
N ASP A 562 -11.06 -0.01 -11.25
CA ASP A 562 -12.04 -1.10 -11.38
C ASP A 562 -11.45 -2.32 -12.10
N ALA A 563 -10.58 -2.14 -13.10
CA ALA A 563 -9.94 -3.27 -13.78
C ALA A 563 -8.94 -4.01 -12.85
N VAL A 564 -8.28 -3.30 -11.93
CA VAL A 564 -7.43 -3.88 -10.88
C VAL A 564 -8.29 -4.57 -9.81
N LEU A 565 -9.24 -3.84 -9.20
CA LEU A 565 -10.11 -4.35 -8.13
C LEU A 565 -10.91 -5.57 -8.57
N SER A 566 -11.57 -5.52 -9.74
CA SER A 566 -12.31 -6.69 -10.26
C SER A 566 -11.41 -7.91 -10.56
N SER A 567 -10.09 -7.72 -10.68
CA SER A 567 -9.11 -8.80 -10.88
C SER A 567 -8.60 -9.41 -9.57
N LEU A 568 -8.53 -8.62 -8.48
CA LEU A 568 -8.32 -9.12 -7.12
C LEU A 568 -9.56 -9.91 -6.64
N GLU A 569 -10.73 -9.32 -6.87
CA GLU A 569 -12.05 -9.89 -6.59
C GLU A 569 -12.22 -11.26 -7.27
N ALA A 570 -11.95 -11.33 -8.58
CA ALA A 570 -12.11 -12.56 -9.34
C ALA A 570 -11.04 -13.64 -9.06
N ASN A 571 -10.12 -13.39 -8.12
CA ASN A 571 -9.16 -14.36 -7.55
C ASN A 571 -9.39 -14.61 -6.04
N LEU A 572 -10.41 -13.98 -5.43
CA LEU A 572 -10.75 -14.08 -4.01
C LEU A 572 -9.60 -13.66 -3.08
N LEU A 573 -8.83 -12.64 -3.50
CA LEU A 573 -7.73 -12.08 -2.74
C LEU A 573 -8.22 -11.05 -1.71
N SER A 574 -7.61 -11.07 -0.53
CA SER A 574 -7.63 -9.92 0.38
C SER A 574 -6.59 -8.88 -0.07
N PHE A 575 -6.78 -7.60 0.22
CA PHE A 575 -5.85 -6.55 -0.24
C PHE A 575 -5.88 -5.26 0.59
N THR A 576 -4.76 -4.54 0.59
CA THR A 576 -4.62 -3.17 1.07
C THR A 576 -4.22 -2.25 -0.09
N LEU A 577 -5.01 -1.19 -0.33
CA LEU A 577 -4.76 -0.25 -1.43
C LEU A 577 -3.61 0.71 -1.08
N TRP A 578 -2.72 0.98 -2.04
CA TRP A 578 -1.75 2.07 -1.95
C TRP A 578 -2.37 3.36 -2.52
N ASN A 579 -2.61 4.42 -1.74
CA ASN A 579 -2.61 4.50 -0.26
C ASN A 579 -3.71 5.46 0.24
N TYR A 580 -3.86 5.65 1.56
CA TYR A 580 -4.70 6.72 2.14
C TYR A 580 -3.83 7.75 2.89
N ASN A 581 -3.16 8.63 2.15
CA ASN A 581 -2.40 9.74 2.73
C ASN A 581 -3.31 10.93 3.05
N THR A 582 -3.31 11.35 4.30
CA THR A 582 -4.10 12.46 4.84
C THR A 582 -3.58 13.84 4.45
N THR A 583 -2.28 13.95 4.15
CA THR A 583 -1.61 15.20 3.74
C THR A 583 -1.20 15.16 2.28
N ASN A 584 -2.04 14.56 1.41
CA ASN A 584 -1.80 14.51 -0.03
C ASN A 584 -2.31 15.79 -0.70
N ASP A 585 -1.46 16.44 -1.50
CA ASP A 585 -1.80 17.61 -2.33
C ASP A 585 -1.89 17.21 -3.82
N ASN A 586 -2.24 18.12 -4.74
CA ASN A 586 -2.21 17.84 -6.20
C ASN A 586 -0.92 18.31 -6.91
N THR A 587 0.06 18.82 -6.15
CA THR A 587 1.30 19.46 -6.64
C THR A 587 2.49 18.51 -6.51
N HIS A 588 2.80 18.13 -5.29
CA HIS A 588 3.85 17.21 -4.84
C HIS A 588 3.32 15.80 -4.55
N GLY A 589 1.99 15.63 -4.47
CA GLY A 589 1.34 14.35 -4.22
C GLY A 589 1.40 13.98 -2.75
N ASP A 590 2.03 12.85 -2.42
CA ASP A 590 2.21 12.39 -1.04
C ASP A 590 3.40 13.06 -0.30
N HIS A 591 4.05 14.03 -0.95
CA HIS A 591 5.27 14.74 -0.57
C HIS A 591 6.58 13.92 -0.68
N TRP A 592 6.51 12.64 -1.03
CA TRP A 592 7.64 11.72 -1.11
C TRP A 592 7.98 11.39 -2.57
N ASN A 593 9.16 11.82 -3.02
CA ASN A 593 9.68 11.65 -4.39
C ASN A 593 8.76 12.07 -5.56
N GLY A 594 7.67 12.80 -5.27
CA GLY A 594 6.66 13.19 -6.26
C GLY A 594 5.65 12.08 -6.59
N GLU A 595 5.52 11.07 -5.73
CA GLU A 595 4.49 10.05 -5.87
C GLU A 595 3.10 10.64 -5.60
N ASP A 596 2.11 10.15 -6.33
CA ASP A 596 0.72 10.48 -6.05
C ASP A 596 -0.16 9.29 -6.40
N PHE A 597 -0.48 8.48 -5.39
CA PHE A 597 -1.32 7.28 -5.51
C PHE A 597 -2.61 7.38 -4.69
N SER A 598 -2.75 8.39 -3.82
CA SER A 598 -3.72 8.26 -2.74
C SER A 598 -5.17 8.34 -3.23
N ILE A 599 -6.04 7.49 -2.68
CA ILE A 599 -7.49 7.63 -2.84
C ILE A 599 -8.08 8.86 -2.11
N PHE A 600 -7.22 9.71 -1.53
CA PHE A 600 -7.56 10.97 -0.89
C PHE A 600 -6.64 12.11 -1.34
N SER A 601 -7.17 13.34 -1.45
CA SER A 601 -6.47 14.62 -1.60
C SER A 601 -7.50 15.73 -1.38
N LEU A 602 -7.24 16.67 -0.47
CA LEU A 602 -8.19 17.79 -0.22
C LEU A 602 -8.21 18.80 -1.37
N ASP A 603 -7.11 18.90 -2.14
CA ASP A 603 -6.97 19.76 -3.31
C ASP A 603 -7.83 19.33 -4.51
N SER A 604 -8.33 18.09 -4.53
CA SER A 604 -9.10 17.55 -5.66
C SER A 604 -10.38 18.35 -5.91
N PRO A 605 -10.55 18.98 -7.11
CA PRO A 605 -11.76 19.71 -7.43
C PRO A 605 -12.99 18.82 -7.29
N GLN A 606 -13.92 19.21 -6.43
CA GLN A 606 -15.23 18.59 -6.34
C GLN A 606 -15.95 18.84 -7.66
N CYS A 607 -16.23 17.78 -8.42
CA CYS A 607 -17.06 17.89 -9.61
C CYS A 607 -18.50 18.23 -9.17
N SER A 608 -18.92 19.48 -9.41
CA SER A 608 -20.28 19.95 -9.17
C SER A 608 -21.25 19.24 -10.12
N PRO A 609 -22.21 18.44 -9.63
CA PRO A 609 -23.14 17.73 -10.51
C PRO A 609 -24.11 18.70 -11.18
N ASP A 610 -24.24 18.63 -12.51
CA ASP A 610 -25.34 19.24 -13.23
C ASP A 610 -26.65 18.55 -12.81
N PRO A 611 -27.61 19.24 -12.17
CA PRO A 611 -28.84 18.62 -11.67
C PRO A 611 -29.74 18.06 -12.78
N ASN A 612 -29.51 18.43 -14.05
CA ASN A 612 -30.23 17.88 -15.20
C ASN A 612 -29.59 16.61 -15.78
N GLN A 613 -28.39 16.21 -15.31
CA GLN A 613 -27.72 14.98 -15.72
C GLN A 613 -27.61 14.00 -14.56
N GLY A 614 -28.62 13.14 -14.43
CA GLY A 614 -28.60 12.02 -13.48
C GLY A 614 -27.34 11.15 -13.66
N ARG A 615 -26.65 10.86 -12.56
CA ARG A 615 -25.35 10.15 -12.52
C ARG A 615 -25.39 8.81 -13.25
N SER A 616 -25.05 8.82 -14.53
CA SER A 616 -24.94 7.65 -15.39
C SER A 616 -23.48 7.18 -15.37
N PRO A 617 -23.17 5.92 -14.97
CA PRO A 617 -21.79 5.43 -14.93
C PRO A 617 -21.11 5.41 -16.32
N GLY A 618 -20.43 6.52 -16.65
CA GLY A 618 -19.81 6.74 -17.96
C GLY A 618 -20.76 7.36 -18.99
N SER A 619 -21.18 8.62 -18.77
CA SER A 619 -21.79 9.45 -19.81
C SER A 619 -20.88 9.55 -21.05
N ASP A 620 -21.31 8.99 -22.18
CA ASP A 620 -20.48 8.88 -23.40
C ASP A 620 -20.32 10.26 -24.06
N SER A 621 -19.27 11.00 -23.68
CA SER A 621 -18.93 12.35 -24.16
C SER A 621 -18.40 12.35 -25.61
N ARG A 622 -19.21 11.81 -26.52
CA ARG A 622 -18.85 11.50 -27.91
C ARG A 622 -19.05 12.67 -28.88
N ALA A 623 -19.61 13.78 -28.40
CA ALA A 623 -19.74 15.04 -29.12
C ALA A 623 -18.58 16.00 -28.81
N THR A 624 -18.30 16.93 -29.74
CA THR A 624 -17.23 17.98 -29.70
C THR A 624 -15.76 17.54 -29.79
N LEU A 625 -15.45 16.25 -29.70
CA LEU A 625 -14.06 15.73 -29.58
C LEU A 625 -13.19 15.73 -30.87
N ARG A 626 -13.37 16.67 -31.82
CA ARG A 626 -12.64 16.65 -33.12
C ARG A 626 -12.22 17.97 -33.79
N GLN A 627 -12.35 19.15 -33.18
CA GLN A 627 -12.02 20.43 -33.87
C GLN A 627 -10.99 21.36 -33.20
N GLN A 628 -10.49 21.09 -31.98
CA GLN A 628 -9.53 21.98 -31.30
C GLN A 628 -8.15 21.36 -30.99
N ALA A 629 -7.91 20.10 -31.40
CA ALA A 629 -6.73 19.32 -31.05
C ALA A 629 -5.37 19.61 -31.77
N PRO A 630 -5.24 20.37 -32.88
CA PRO A 630 -3.93 20.52 -33.55
C PRO A 630 -2.93 21.54 -32.93
N ASN A 631 -3.40 22.61 -32.28
CA ASN A 631 -2.59 23.83 -32.13
C ASN A 631 -1.95 24.06 -30.75
N PHE A 632 -2.48 23.47 -29.66
CA PHE A 632 -2.03 23.81 -28.31
C PHE A 632 -0.56 23.43 -28.04
N ALA A 633 -0.09 22.28 -28.54
CA ALA A 633 1.29 21.83 -28.37
C ALA A 633 2.32 22.79 -29.01
N LYS A 634 1.98 23.45 -30.12
CA LYS A 634 2.82 24.49 -30.74
C LYS A 634 2.88 25.76 -29.89
N GLU A 635 1.77 26.14 -29.28
CA GLU A 635 1.69 27.39 -28.51
C GLU A 635 2.34 27.26 -27.12
N VAL A 636 2.29 26.07 -26.50
CA VAL A 636 3.09 25.76 -25.29
C VAL A 636 4.59 25.78 -25.60
N MET A 637 5.04 25.10 -26.68
CA MET A 637 6.46 25.15 -27.08
C MET A 637 6.94 26.57 -27.42
N LYS A 638 6.12 27.39 -28.08
CA LYS A 638 6.42 28.82 -28.30
C LYS A 638 6.58 29.59 -26.98
N ARG A 639 5.72 29.36 -25.98
CA ARG A 639 5.78 30.07 -24.70
C ARG A 639 7.06 29.73 -23.92
N SER A 640 7.46 28.46 -23.87
CA SER A 640 8.76 28.06 -23.30
C SER A 640 9.95 28.62 -24.09
N ALA A 641 9.87 28.66 -25.42
CA ALA A 641 10.92 29.25 -26.25
C ALA A 641 11.04 30.78 -26.04
N ALA A 642 9.91 31.47 -25.89
CA ALA A 642 9.87 32.91 -25.62
C ALA A 642 10.45 33.26 -24.24
N SER A 643 10.11 32.51 -23.19
CA SER A 643 10.67 32.74 -21.84
C SER A 643 12.18 32.54 -21.81
N ASN A 644 12.69 31.52 -22.51
CA ASN A 644 14.14 31.30 -22.62
C ASN A 644 14.85 32.40 -23.44
N ALA A 645 14.19 32.98 -24.44
CA ALA A 645 14.72 34.10 -25.21
C ALA A 645 14.76 35.40 -24.41
N GLU A 646 13.73 35.71 -23.62
CA GLU A 646 13.74 36.85 -22.69
C GLU A 646 14.79 36.71 -21.59
N PHE A 647 14.95 35.52 -21.02
CA PHE A 647 15.99 35.28 -20.01
C PHE A 647 17.39 35.45 -20.59
N SER A 648 17.63 34.92 -21.80
CA SER A 648 18.90 35.04 -22.50
C SER A 648 19.23 36.50 -22.87
N SER A 649 18.26 37.30 -23.32
CA SER A 649 18.48 38.71 -23.65
C SER A 649 18.80 39.54 -22.41
N LYS A 650 18.08 39.32 -21.30
CA LYS A 650 18.34 39.98 -20.01
C LYS A 650 19.69 39.58 -19.39
N MET A 651 20.21 38.39 -19.70
CA MET A 651 21.54 37.95 -19.26
C MET A 651 22.69 38.48 -20.13
N GLN A 652 22.44 38.88 -21.38
CA GLN A 652 23.48 39.43 -22.26
C GLN A 652 23.82 40.92 -22.01
N ILE A 653 22.91 41.71 -21.44
CA ILE A 653 23.16 43.13 -21.09
C ILE A 653 23.89 43.27 -19.75
N ARG A 654 24.97 42.50 -19.53
CA ARG A 654 25.86 42.67 -18.36
C ARG A 654 27.29 42.11 -18.49
N ARG A 655 27.88 42.07 -19.70
CA ARG A 655 29.32 41.78 -19.89
C ARG A 655 29.90 42.35 -21.20
N ALA A 656 30.26 43.63 -21.19
CA ALA A 656 31.12 44.26 -22.21
C ALA A 656 31.75 45.54 -21.65
N GLY A 657 32.96 45.91 -22.13
CA GLY A 657 33.59 47.19 -21.84
C GLY A 657 34.49 47.22 -20.60
N GLY A 658 35.74 46.80 -20.76
CA GLY A 658 36.83 47.13 -19.84
C GLY A 658 37.95 47.86 -20.58
N GLU A 659 38.56 48.82 -19.88
CA GLU A 659 39.81 49.53 -20.20
C GLU A 659 39.85 50.66 -21.26
N ASN A 660 40.58 51.71 -20.85
CA ASN A 660 41.41 52.65 -21.64
C ASN A 660 40.79 53.81 -22.46
N ALA A 661 40.41 54.85 -21.71
CA ALA A 661 41.18 56.12 -21.59
C ALA A 661 40.94 57.32 -22.54
N ALA A 662 41.08 58.49 -21.91
CA ALA A 662 41.34 59.85 -22.46
C ALA A 662 40.24 60.56 -23.26
N GLY A 663 40.29 61.90 -23.19
CA GLY A 663 39.31 62.83 -23.79
C GLY A 663 38.32 63.36 -22.75
N GLY A 664 38.13 64.67 -22.68
CA GLY A 664 37.19 65.27 -21.74
C GLY A 664 36.61 66.58 -22.24
N ASP A 665 35.96 67.26 -21.30
CA ASP A 665 35.59 68.69 -21.29
C ASP A 665 34.29 69.14 -21.99
N LEU A 666 33.69 70.17 -21.39
CA LEU A 666 32.64 71.10 -21.90
C LEU A 666 31.26 70.50 -22.28
N GLN A 667 30.18 70.82 -21.53
CA GLN A 667 29.24 71.97 -21.72
C GLN A 667 28.24 71.80 -22.90
N GLU A 668 26.99 72.27 -22.85
CA GLU A 668 26.38 73.30 -22.00
C GLU A 668 24.85 73.06 -21.74
N LYS A 669 24.30 73.79 -20.74
CA LYS A 669 22.95 74.42 -20.61
C LYS A 669 21.91 74.20 -21.73
N ARG A 670 20.57 74.22 -21.52
CA ARG A 670 19.63 74.77 -20.49
C ARG A 670 18.24 74.12 -20.74
N HIS A 671 17.10 74.34 -20.06
CA HIS A 671 16.61 75.35 -19.09
C HIS A 671 15.33 74.83 -18.36
N SER A 672 15.00 75.40 -17.18
CA SER A 672 13.63 75.68 -16.64
C SER A 672 12.60 74.55 -16.42
N GLN A 673 11.76 74.55 -15.37
CA GLN A 673 11.56 75.43 -14.19
C GLN A 673 10.77 74.62 -13.11
N GLU A 674 11.01 74.80 -11.80
CA GLU A 674 10.19 75.55 -10.79
C GLU A 674 8.72 75.07 -10.69
N GLU A 675 8.08 74.86 -9.53
CA GLU A 675 8.34 75.16 -8.09
C GLU A 675 7.74 73.99 -7.24
N GLU A 676 8.26 73.60 -6.06
CA GLU A 676 8.00 74.13 -4.68
C GLU A 676 6.50 73.96 -4.23
N ASP A 677 6.15 73.68 -2.96
CA ASP A 677 6.91 73.86 -1.70
C ASP A 677 6.37 73.00 -0.50
N ALA A 678 7.00 73.16 0.66
CA ALA A 678 6.51 73.02 2.05
C ALA A 678 6.85 71.75 2.89
N GLU A 679 7.50 72.02 4.03
CA GLU A 679 7.81 71.17 5.18
C GLU A 679 6.56 71.04 6.12
N ASP A 680 6.53 70.50 7.36
CA ASP A 680 7.50 70.25 8.45
C ASP A 680 6.84 69.25 9.47
N GLY A 681 7.49 68.78 10.55
CA GLY A 681 6.76 68.16 11.68
C GLY A 681 7.38 67.11 12.63
N ALA A 682 8.68 67.15 12.92
CA ALA A 682 9.34 66.71 14.18
C ALA A 682 8.91 65.43 15.02
N SER A 683 9.92 64.58 15.27
CA SER A 683 10.39 64.10 16.60
C SER A 683 9.82 62.84 17.35
N ASN A 684 10.79 61.93 17.65
CA ASN A 684 11.11 61.24 18.92
C ASN A 684 10.49 59.88 19.39
N ASP A 685 11.43 58.92 19.52
CA ASP A 685 11.71 57.99 20.65
C ASP A 685 11.01 56.61 20.86
N GLU A 686 11.71 55.82 21.68
CA GLU A 686 11.76 54.35 21.86
C GLU A 686 10.43 53.62 22.23
N GLY A 687 10.33 52.32 21.90
CA GLY A 687 9.10 51.55 22.25
C GLY A 687 9.01 50.04 21.99
N THR A 688 9.99 49.22 22.41
CA THR A 688 9.88 47.75 22.67
C THR A 688 9.53 46.76 21.53
N ILE A 689 9.97 45.49 21.74
CA ILE A 689 9.72 44.31 20.89
C ILE A 689 8.41 43.62 21.31
N ALA A 690 7.71 43.00 20.35
CA ALA A 690 6.83 41.86 20.58
C ALA A 690 7.07 40.80 19.47
N ASP A 691 7.05 39.52 19.84
CA ASP A 691 7.14 38.40 18.88
C ASP A 691 5.81 38.19 18.15
N ASP A 692 5.86 38.08 16.82
CA ASP A 692 4.83 37.43 16.01
C ASP A 692 5.46 36.27 15.24
N SER A 693 5.23 35.03 15.71
CA SER A 693 5.83 33.83 15.12
C SER A 693 5.08 33.36 13.85
N PRO A 694 5.77 32.74 12.86
CA PRO A 694 5.20 32.43 11.55
C PRO A 694 4.24 31.22 11.51
N PHE A 695 3.56 30.92 12.62
CA PHE A 695 2.71 29.73 12.77
C PHE A 695 1.21 29.95 12.51
N ASP A 696 0.73 31.20 12.32
CA ASP A 696 -0.67 31.41 11.94
C ASP A 696 -0.92 31.15 10.45
N ARG A 697 -1.52 29.98 10.15
CA ARG A 697 -1.98 29.58 8.82
C ARG A 697 -3.51 29.56 8.71
N SER A 698 -4.22 30.52 9.31
CA SER A 698 -5.68 30.67 9.17
C SER A 698 -6.16 31.21 7.80
N TYR A 699 -5.35 31.17 6.74
CA TYR A 699 -5.54 31.96 5.51
C TYR A 699 -6.13 31.21 4.30
N PHE A 700 -7.23 30.49 4.51
CA PHE A 700 -8.20 30.19 3.45
C PHE A 700 -9.61 30.44 3.97
N ARG A 701 -10.16 31.61 3.61
CA ARG A 701 -11.50 32.04 3.97
C ARG A 701 -12.29 32.31 2.68
N PHE A 702 -13.12 31.36 2.27
CA PHE A 702 -14.18 31.64 1.31
C PHE A 702 -15.32 32.35 2.06
N GLU A 703 -15.96 33.31 1.41
CA GLU A 703 -17.16 33.97 1.95
C GLU A 703 -18.38 33.14 1.51
N ASP A 704 -19.13 32.61 2.46
CA ASP A 704 -20.30 31.77 2.20
C ASP A 704 -21.49 32.59 1.70
N GLU A 705 -21.86 32.45 0.42
CA GLU A 705 -23.23 32.78 -0.02
C GLU A 705 -24.18 31.62 0.34
N GLU A 706 -25.23 31.92 1.12
CA GLU A 706 -26.17 30.90 1.61
C GLU A 706 -27.05 30.30 0.49
N SER A 707 -26.68 29.11 -0.02
CA SER A 707 -27.58 28.25 -0.80
C SER A 707 -27.52 26.78 -0.37
N ASP A 708 -28.55 26.31 0.36
CA ASP A 708 -28.73 24.90 0.75
C ASP A 708 -29.33 24.07 -0.39
N ASP A 709 -28.48 23.36 -1.13
CA ASP A 709 -28.88 22.16 -1.87
C ASP A 709 -27.72 21.14 -2.03
N SER A 710 -28.04 19.88 -2.37
CA SER A 710 -27.14 18.75 -2.62
C SER A 710 -26.39 18.14 -1.40
N ARG A 711 -27.16 17.65 -0.41
CA ARG A 711 -26.68 17.10 0.88
C ARG A 711 -25.95 15.74 0.82
N HIS A 712 -25.02 15.52 -0.12
CA HIS A 712 -24.16 14.33 -0.19
C HIS A 712 -22.64 14.59 -0.34
N HIS A 713 -22.19 15.82 -0.63
CA HIS A 713 -20.75 16.08 -0.85
C HIS A 713 -19.89 15.98 0.43
N ILE A 714 -20.35 16.56 1.55
CA ILE A 714 -19.55 16.72 2.80
C ILE A 714 -19.00 15.40 3.37
N SER A 715 -19.66 14.26 3.12
CA SER A 715 -19.28 12.96 3.67
C SER A 715 -18.17 12.22 2.91
N ASN A 716 -17.83 12.69 1.70
CA ASN A 716 -16.86 12.08 0.78
C ASN A 716 -15.82 13.09 0.24
N VAL A 717 -15.76 14.31 0.81
CA VAL A 717 -14.77 15.35 0.44
C VAL A 717 -13.36 14.77 0.41
N GLY A 718 -12.63 15.14 -0.64
CA GLY A 718 -11.26 14.71 -0.93
C GLY A 718 -11.10 13.30 -1.49
N GLY A 719 -12.17 12.50 -1.63
CA GLY A 719 -12.06 11.15 -2.19
C GLY A 719 -11.81 11.13 -3.69
N ARG A 720 -10.78 10.39 -4.13
CA ARG A 720 -10.39 10.20 -5.54
C ARG A 720 -10.80 8.81 -6.05
N ALA A 721 -11.33 8.75 -7.29
CA ALA A 721 -11.77 7.52 -7.95
C ALA A 721 -12.76 6.64 -7.13
N LEU A 722 -13.58 7.24 -6.26
CA LEU A 722 -14.44 6.51 -5.31
C LEU A 722 -15.43 5.54 -5.96
N ASP A 723 -15.89 5.81 -7.19
CA ASP A 723 -16.75 4.91 -7.95
C ASP A 723 -16.15 3.49 -8.05
N ALA A 724 -14.83 3.42 -8.24
CA ALA A 724 -14.11 2.15 -8.24
C ALA A 724 -13.86 1.63 -6.82
N VAL A 725 -13.40 2.49 -5.90
CA VAL A 725 -12.97 2.11 -4.54
C VAL A 725 -14.13 1.52 -3.71
N VAL A 726 -15.26 2.22 -3.67
CA VAL A 726 -16.33 1.99 -2.67
C VAL A 726 -17.33 0.96 -3.21
N ARG A 727 -16.94 -0.31 -3.23
CA ARG A 727 -17.70 -1.42 -3.86
C ARG A 727 -18.21 -2.48 -2.85
N PRO A 728 -19.33 -3.17 -3.14
CA PRO A 728 -19.86 -4.23 -2.28
C PRO A 728 -18.98 -5.48 -2.26
N TYR A 729 -18.98 -6.19 -1.13
CA TYR A 729 -18.32 -7.49 -1.00
C TYR A 729 -18.78 -8.29 0.22
N ALA A 730 -18.62 -9.63 0.17
CA ALA A 730 -18.85 -10.50 1.31
C ALA A 730 -17.66 -10.46 2.27
N ALA A 731 -17.78 -9.70 3.37
CA ALA A 731 -16.69 -9.47 4.32
C ALA A 731 -16.44 -10.66 5.25
N LYS A 732 -17.52 -11.33 5.67
CA LYS A 732 -17.48 -12.55 6.48
C LYS A 732 -18.41 -13.59 5.89
N VAL A 733 -17.95 -14.80 5.62
CA VAL A 733 -18.68 -15.81 4.85
C VAL A 733 -18.86 -17.07 5.69
N ALA A 734 -20.11 -17.47 5.90
CA ALA A 734 -20.49 -18.73 6.54
C ALA A 734 -20.31 -19.92 5.58
N GLY A 735 -19.10 -20.09 5.07
CA GLY A 735 -18.71 -21.04 4.03
C GLY A 735 -17.36 -20.69 3.38
N GLU A 736 -16.98 -21.40 2.31
CA GLU A 736 -15.79 -21.14 1.50
C GLU A 736 -16.19 -20.32 0.24
N PRO A 737 -15.61 -19.15 -0.01
CA PRO A 737 -15.89 -18.37 -1.22
C PRO A 737 -15.53 -19.13 -2.52
N ILE A 738 -16.42 -19.09 -3.51
CA ILE A 738 -16.25 -19.71 -4.84
C ILE A 738 -16.01 -18.65 -5.92
N SER A 739 -16.77 -17.55 -5.90
CA SER A 739 -16.63 -16.46 -6.86
C SER A 739 -17.31 -15.18 -6.36
N THR A 740 -16.69 -14.03 -6.61
CA THR A 740 -17.30 -12.71 -6.41
C THR A 740 -17.10 -11.87 -7.67
N GLU A 741 -18.16 -11.22 -8.14
CA GLU A 741 -18.13 -10.36 -9.32
C GLU A 741 -18.96 -9.09 -9.05
N PHE A 742 -18.41 -7.93 -9.39
CA PHE A 742 -19.09 -6.64 -9.33
C PHE A 742 -19.03 -5.97 -10.71
N HIS A 743 -20.13 -5.34 -11.12
CA HIS A 743 -20.25 -4.66 -12.40
C HIS A 743 -20.55 -3.17 -12.19
N LEU A 744 -19.50 -2.36 -12.12
CA LEU A 744 -19.59 -0.91 -11.85
C LEU A 744 -20.57 -0.15 -12.77
N SER A 745 -20.78 -0.60 -14.01
CA SER A 745 -21.73 0.03 -14.95
C SER A 745 -23.20 -0.30 -14.73
N THR A 746 -23.52 -1.37 -13.98
CA THR A 746 -24.91 -1.79 -13.67
C THR A 746 -25.20 -1.83 -12.17
N LEU A 747 -24.16 -1.66 -11.34
CA LEU A 747 -24.18 -1.88 -9.90
C LEU A 747 -24.70 -3.27 -9.50
N GLN A 748 -24.58 -4.26 -10.39
CA GLN A 748 -24.85 -5.65 -10.06
C GLN A 748 -23.66 -6.24 -9.29
N PHE A 749 -23.95 -6.88 -8.17
CA PHE A 749 -23.02 -7.69 -7.39
C PHE A 749 -23.51 -9.14 -7.34
N THR A 750 -22.63 -10.08 -7.65
CA THR A 750 -22.92 -11.53 -7.64
C THR A 750 -21.88 -12.24 -6.79
N PHE A 751 -22.31 -12.99 -5.78
CA PHE A 751 -21.44 -13.75 -4.89
C PHE A 751 -21.89 -15.21 -4.78
N ARG A 752 -20.92 -16.13 -4.73
CA ARG A 752 -21.14 -17.57 -4.54
C ARG A 752 -20.13 -18.13 -3.54
N PHE A 753 -20.60 -19.03 -2.69
CA PHE A 753 -19.81 -19.77 -1.70
C PHE A 753 -20.38 -21.17 -1.53
N CYS A 754 -19.67 -22.06 -0.85
CA CYS A 754 -20.21 -23.35 -0.42
C CYS A 754 -20.04 -23.59 1.07
N ASN A 755 -20.87 -24.47 1.63
CA ASN A 755 -20.63 -25.03 2.95
C ASN A 755 -19.29 -25.78 2.99
N TYR A 756 -18.61 -25.69 4.13
CA TYR A 756 -17.33 -26.37 4.35
C TYR A 756 -17.43 -27.88 4.03
N LEU A 757 -16.45 -28.39 3.26
CA LEU A 757 -16.40 -29.82 2.86
C LEU A 757 -16.17 -30.76 4.04
N GLN A 758 -15.63 -30.23 5.14
CA GLN A 758 -15.48 -30.89 6.44
C GLN A 758 -16.04 -29.95 7.50
N THR A 759 -16.72 -30.49 8.51
CA THR A 759 -17.24 -29.68 9.62
C THR A 759 -16.06 -29.03 10.34
N PRO A 760 -15.98 -27.68 10.43
CA PRO A 760 -14.84 -27.04 11.08
C PRO A 760 -14.79 -27.37 12.56
N VAL A 761 -13.59 -27.70 13.06
CA VAL A 761 -13.35 -27.86 14.49
C VAL A 761 -13.45 -26.47 15.16
N PRO A 762 -14.32 -26.26 16.16
CA PRO A 762 -14.41 -24.98 16.85
C PRO A 762 -13.08 -24.65 17.56
N VAL A 763 -12.52 -23.47 17.32
CA VAL A 763 -11.26 -23.02 17.95
C VAL A 763 -11.57 -22.50 19.35
N VAL A 764 -11.78 -23.42 20.30
CA VAL A 764 -12.13 -23.08 21.70
C VAL A 764 -10.87 -22.68 22.48
N HIS A 765 -10.54 -21.38 22.49
CA HIS A 765 -9.55 -20.83 23.41
C HIS A 765 -10.16 -20.66 24.82
N VAL A 766 -10.07 -21.70 25.66
CA VAL A 766 -10.44 -21.63 27.09
C VAL A 766 -9.41 -20.80 27.86
N SER A 767 -9.57 -19.48 27.85
CA SER A 767 -8.75 -18.53 28.61
C SER A 767 -9.40 -18.21 29.96
N SER A 768 -9.57 -19.22 30.82
CA SER A 768 -10.11 -19.02 32.17
C SER A 768 -9.05 -18.40 33.10
N PRO A 769 -9.28 -17.22 33.69
CA PRO A 769 -8.42 -16.71 34.76
C PRO A 769 -8.45 -17.68 35.95
N ARG A 770 -7.28 -18.03 36.49
CA ARG A 770 -7.21 -18.76 37.76
C ARG A 770 -7.43 -17.79 38.92
N GLU A 771 -8.65 -17.74 39.45
CA GLU A 771 -8.88 -17.12 40.75
C GLU A 771 -8.05 -17.85 41.85
N PRO A 772 -7.33 -17.13 42.71
CA PRO A 772 -6.62 -17.72 43.83
C PRO A 772 -7.61 -18.09 44.96
N GLN A 773 -8.09 -19.34 44.95
CA GLN A 773 -8.92 -19.89 46.02
C GLN A 773 -8.25 -19.75 47.40
N PRO A 774 -8.94 -19.21 48.42
CA PRO A 774 -8.36 -19.02 49.76
C PRO A 774 -8.22 -20.35 50.50
N ARG A 775 -7.12 -20.51 51.25
CA ARG A 775 -6.88 -21.70 52.09
C ARG A 775 -7.74 -21.65 53.36
N SER A 776 -8.53 -22.69 53.60
CA SER A 776 -9.09 -23.02 54.91
C SER A 776 -8.76 -24.46 55.30
N ASN A 777 -8.48 -24.71 56.57
CA ASN A 777 -8.00 -26.00 57.08
C ASN A 777 -9.17 -26.93 57.48
N SER A 778 -9.17 -28.16 56.92
CA SER A 778 -9.40 -29.50 57.53
C SER A 778 -10.37 -29.72 58.73
N PRO A 779 -10.82 -30.98 59.03
CA PRO A 779 -10.84 -32.24 58.26
C PRO A 779 -12.23 -32.98 58.31
N THR A 780 -12.25 -34.29 57.99
CA THR A 780 -13.31 -35.32 58.22
C THR A 780 -14.55 -35.31 57.27
N ALA A 781 -15.15 -36.44 56.86
CA ALA A 781 -14.68 -37.85 56.84
C ALA A 781 -15.52 -38.74 55.87
N THR A 782 -14.92 -39.88 55.45
CA THR A 782 -15.53 -41.18 55.05
C THR A 782 -16.78 -41.28 54.13
N ALA A 783 -16.53 -41.73 52.89
CA ALA A 783 -17.01 -43.00 52.28
C ALA A 783 -18.47 -43.23 51.81
N THR A 784 -18.60 -44.18 50.85
CA THR A 784 -19.81 -44.95 50.41
C THR A 784 -20.95 -44.14 49.74
N SER A 785 -21.31 -44.37 48.45
CA SER A 785 -22.06 -45.49 47.82
C SER A 785 -23.55 -45.54 48.21
N SER A 786 -24.53 -45.86 47.36
CA SER A 786 -24.60 -46.22 45.92
C SER A 786 -26.06 -45.99 45.40
N ASP A 787 -26.37 -46.46 44.19
CA ASP A 787 -27.73 -46.66 43.65
C ASP A 787 -28.53 -45.39 43.25
N SER A 788 -29.22 -45.30 42.10
CA SER A 788 -30.18 -46.18 41.39
C SER A 788 -31.59 -46.12 42.02
N CYS A 789 -32.72 -46.16 41.28
CA CYS A 789 -32.93 -46.48 39.86
C CYS A 789 -34.28 -45.88 39.32
N GLU A 790 -34.67 -46.32 38.12
CA GLU A 790 -36.03 -46.38 37.54
C GLU A 790 -36.64 -45.21 36.75
N THR A 791 -37.40 -45.65 35.73
CA THR A 791 -38.10 -44.89 34.69
C THR A 791 -39.60 -45.18 34.76
N ASN A 792 -40.43 -44.28 34.22
CA ASN A 792 -41.65 -44.65 33.47
C ASN A 792 -42.21 -43.41 32.71
N GLY A 793 -43.13 -43.61 31.77
CA GLY A 793 -43.60 -42.53 30.88
C GLY A 793 -44.95 -42.78 30.19
N SER A 794 -45.14 -42.16 29.02
CA SER A 794 -46.42 -41.95 28.28
C SER A 794 -47.36 -40.92 28.96
N THR A 795 -48.12 -40.07 28.27
CA THR A 795 -48.85 -40.24 26.98
C THR A 795 -48.89 -38.93 26.14
N LEU A 796 -49.49 -39.01 24.93
CA LEU A 796 -49.67 -37.89 23.98
C LEU A 796 -51.07 -37.27 24.06
N ASN A 797 -51.20 -35.96 23.83
CA ASN A 797 -52.27 -35.43 22.94
C ASN A 797 -52.03 -33.99 22.45
N ASN A 798 -52.63 -33.69 21.31
CA ASN A 798 -52.30 -32.63 20.34
C ASN A 798 -52.48 -31.15 20.73
N ALA A 799 -51.59 -30.34 20.14
CA ALA A 799 -51.83 -29.07 19.43
C ALA A 799 -52.33 -27.81 20.17
N GLU A 800 -51.45 -26.80 20.21
CA GLU A 800 -51.69 -25.54 19.49
C GLU A 800 -50.37 -24.99 18.90
N ALA A 801 -50.42 -24.02 17.98
CA ALA A 801 -49.30 -23.73 17.09
C ALA A 801 -48.42 -22.54 17.53
N GLY A 802 -47.12 -22.80 17.75
CA GLY A 802 -46.07 -21.79 17.90
C GLY A 802 -44.78 -22.25 17.20
N SER A 803 -44.07 -21.36 16.53
CA SER A 803 -42.99 -21.73 15.59
C SER A 803 -41.66 -22.06 16.28
N SER A 804 -41.55 -23.25 16.88
CA SER A 804 -40.27 -23.81 17.36
C SER A 804 -39.49 -24.46 16.23
N TRP A 805 -38.40 -23.83 15.78
CA TRP A 805 -37.47 -24.41 14.82
C TRP A 805 -36.64 -25.53 15.49
N PHE A 806 -36.81 -26.77 15.05
CA PHE A 806 -36.02 -27.90 15.55
C PHE A 806 -34.62 -27.90 14.91
N GLY A 807 -33.56 -28.05 15.73
CA GLY A 807 -32.19 -28.26 15.26
C GLY A 807 -31.14 -27.25 15.71
N HIS A 808 -31.20 -26.76 16.96
CA HIS A 808 -30.03 -26.10 17.55
C HIS A 808 -28.89 -27.12 17.75
N PRO A 809 -27.63 -26.79 17.42
CA PRO A 809 -26.49 -27.59 17.84
C PRO A 809 -26.27 -27.47 19.37
N PRO A 810 -25.52 -28.38 20.02
CA PRO A 810 -25.30 -28.35 21.46
C PRO A 810 -24.66 -27.04 21.95
N GLU A 811 -24.94 -26.68 23.21
CA GLU A 811 -24.32 -25.53 23.87
C GLU A 811 -22.78 -25.57 23.76
N GLY A 812 -22.18 -24.43 23.43
CA GLY A 812 -20.76 -24.31 23.06
C GLY A 812 -20.50 -24.24 21.54
N THR A 813 -21.47 -24.59 20.68
CA THR A 813 -21.28 -24.62 19.22
C THR A 813 -21.61 -23.28 18.53
N MET A 814 -20.75 -22.26 18.68
CA MET A 814 -20.92 -20.96 17.99
C MET A 814 -20.50 -21.00 16.50
N GLN A 815 -21.21 -21.76 15.68
CA GLN A 815 -21.18 -21.58 14.22
C GLN A 815 -22.15 -20.45 13.85
N ALA A 816 -21.65 -19.40 13.18
CA ALA A 816 -22.50 -18.33 12.67
C ALA A 816 -22.94 -18.62 11.24
N PHE A 817 -24.24 -18.92 11.06
CA PHE A 817 -24.85 -19.22 9.76
C PHE A 817 -25.13 -17.98 8.89
N GLU A 818 -24.79 -16.78 9.37
CA GLU A 818 -24.96 -15.52 8.63
C GLU A 818 -23.66 -15.06 7.94
N THR A 819 -23.72 -15.00 6.60
CA THR A 819 -22.74 -14.31 5.75
C THR A 819 -23.04 -12.80 5.79
N GLU A 820 -22.02 -11.99 6.09
CA GLU A 820 -22.07 -10.52 6.12
C GLU A 820 -21.53 -9.93 4.81
N ILE A 821 -22.35 -9.13 4.14
CA ILE A 821 -22.04 -8.48 2.85
C ILE A 821 -22.14 -6.97 3.02
N PHE A 822 -21.02 -6.26 2.83
CA PHE A 822 -21.00 -4.82 2.75
C PHE A 822 -21.70 -4.37 1.47
N LEU A 823 -22.65 -3.45 1.60
CA LEU A 823 -23.43 -2.87 0.50
C LEU A 823 -23.44 -1.33 0.66
N PRO A 824 -22.57 -0.61 -0.08
CA PRO A 824 -22.25 0.79 0.21
C PRO A 824 -23.36 1.77 -0.17
N SER A 825 -23.73 2.67 0.77
CA SER A 825 -24.66 3.78 0.49
C SER A 825 -24.21 4.62 -0.72
N TYR A 826 -22.89 4.78 -0.93
CA TYR A 826 -22.32 5.51 -2.07
C TYR A 826 -22.92 5.12 -3.44
N HIS A 827 -23.25 3.83 -3.64
CA HIS A 827 -23.87 3.31 -4.86
C HIS A 827 -25.36 2.96 -4.70
N TYR A 828 -25.83 2.70 -3.48
CA TYR A 828 -27.11 2.04 -3.22
C TYR A 828 -28.09 2.80 -2.30
N GLU A 829 -27.77 4.02 -1.84
CA GLU A 829 -28.61 4.73 -0.85
C GLU A 829 -30.01 5.05 -1.38
N ASP A 830 -30.12 5.52 -2.62
CA ASP A 830 -31.38 5.98 -3.24
C ASP A 830 -31.98 4.97 -4.24
N THR A 831 -31.29 3.85 -4.48
CA THR A 831 -31.80 2.76 -5.32
C THR A 831 -32.72 1.86 -4.50
N GLY A 832 -33.89 1.51 -5.05
CA GLY A 832 -34.55 0.27 -4.64
C GLY A 832 -33.62 -0.92 -4.89
N LEU A 833 -33.70 -1.97 -4.07
CA LEU A 833 -32.82 -3.13 -4.17
C LEU A 833 -33.60 -4.37 -4.59
N GLU A 834 -33.15 -5.03 -5.65
CA GLU A 834 -33.53 -6.40 -5.98
C GLU A 834 -32.43 -7.34 -5.48
N ILE A 835 -32.82 -8.28 -4.62
CA ILE A 835 -31.91 -9.23 -3.97
C ILE A 835 -32.46 -10.64 -4.16
N LEU A 836 -31.71 -11.45 -4.91
CA LEU A 836 -32.06 -12.83 -5.26
C LEU A 836 -31.08 -13.77 -4.56
N VAL A 837 -31.58 -14.77 -3.84
CA VAL A 837 -30.80 -15.80 -3.14
C VAL A 837 -31.16 -17.20 -3.64
N SER A 838 -30.21 -18.13 -3.56
CA SER A 838 -30.43 -19.54 -3.93
C SER A 838 -31.42 -20.27 -3.03
N ASP A 839 -31.38 -19.95 -1.73
CA ASP A 839 -32.08 -20.63 -0.66
C ASP A 839 -32.06 -19.77 0.61
N GLY A 840 -32.88 -20.12 1.62
CA GLY A 840 -32.90 -19.39 2.89
C GLY A 840 -33.42 -17.95 2.79
N ASP A 841 -32.94 -17.10 3.71
CA ASP A 841 -33.46 -15.75 3.94
C ASP A 841 -32.33 -14.70 3.99
N TRP A 842 -32.67 -13.44 3.70
CA TRP A 842 -31.75 -12.32 3.86
C TRP A 842 -32.40 -11.14 4.59
N ARG A 843 -31.58 -10.28 5.19
CA ARG A 843 -31.99 -9.02 5.83
C ARG A 843 -30.96 -7.93 5.57
N TYR A 844 -31.39 -6.77 5.05
CA TYR A 844 -30.53 -5.61 4.87
C TYR A 844 -30.68 -4.62 6.03
N VAL A 845 -29.56 -4.12 6.56
CA VAL A 845 -29.50 -3.13 7.63
C VAL A 845 -28.81 -1.88 7.08
N LYS A 846 -29.59 -0.90 6.61
CA LYS A 846 -29.10 0.33 5.96
C LYS A 846 -28.26 1.19 6.92
N GLU A 847 -28.51 1.09 8.21
CA GLU A 847 -27.78 1.75 9.30
C GLU A 847 -26.35 1.22 9.42
N ARG A 848 -26.10 -0.01 8.97
CA ARG A 848 -24.78 -0.67 8.96
C ARG A 848 -24.16 -0.78 7.57
N GLN A 849 -24.83 -0.32 6.50
CA GLN A 849 -24.46 -0.62 5.11
C GLN A 849 -24.15 -2.12 4.91
N THR A 850 -24.91 -3.01 5.57
CA THR A 850 -24.60 -4.45 5.63
C THR A 850 -25.85 -5.29 5.40
N LEU A 851 -25.76 -6.23 4.45
CA LEU A 851 -26.73 -7.30 4.23
C LEU A 851 -26.24 -8.56 4.95
N TYR A 852 -27.15 -9.22 5.66
CA TYR A 852 -26.92 -10.52 6.29
C TYR A 852 -27.70 -11.57 5.50
N TYR A 853 -27.00 -12.64 5.08
CA TYR A 853 -27.58 -13.75 4.32
C TYR A 853 -27.47 -15.06 5.12
N ARG A 854 -28.61 -15.69 5.41
CA ARG A 854 -28.73 -16.97 6.11
C ARG A 854 -29.24 -18.02 5.13
N HIS A 855 -28.32 -18.84 4.64
CA HIS A 855 -28.62 -20.00 3.80
C HIS A 855 -29.37 -21.08 4.59
N LYS A 856 -29.95 -22.05 3.89
CA LYS A 856 -30.86 -23.08 4.45
C LYS A 856 -30.40 -24.52 4.18
N GLU A 857 -29.78 -24.78 3.03
CA GLU A 857 -29.19 -26.10 2.77
C GLU A 857 -27.85 -26.22 3.52
N MET A 858 -27.74 -27.17 4.46
CA MET A 858 -26.58 -27.30 5.35
C MET A 858 -25.64 -28.46 4.99
N LYS A 859 -25.89 -29.17 3.89
CA LYS A 859 -24.99 -30.26 3.43
C LYS A 859 -23.58 -29.72 3.13
N PRO A 860 -22.50 -30.42 3.54
CA PRO A 860 -21.13 -30.09 3.14
C PRO A 860 -20.99 -29.95 1.63
N GLY A 861 -20.32 -28.89 1.17
CA GLY A 861 -20.14 -28.60 -0.26
C GLY A 861 -21.38 -28.13 -1.01
N ALA A 862 -22.56 -27.98 -0.37
CA ALA A 862 -23.71 -27.33 -0.99
C ALA A 862 -23.33 -25.88 -1.38
N VAL A 863 -23.79 -25.45 -2.57
CA VAL A 863 -23.39 -24.17 -3.17
C VAL A 863 -24.53 -23.17 -3.06
N HIS A 864 -24.22 -22.01 -2.50
CA HIS A 864 -25.12 -20.88 -2.31
C HIS A 864 -24.74 -19.73 -3.24
N SER A 865 -25.73 -18.94 -3.63
CA SER A 865 -25.55 -17.75 -4.46
C SER A 865 -26.43 -16.61 -4.01
N ILE A 866 -25.91 -15.38 -4.09
CA ILE A 866 -26.68 -14.15 -3.95
C ILE A 866 -26.34 -13.19 -5.09
N GLN A 867 -27.37 -12.56 -5.65
CA GLN A 867 -27.28 -11.46 -6.61
C GLN A 867 -27.98 -10.24 -6.01
N ILE A 868 -27.33 -9.08 -6.09
CA ILE A 868 -27.85 -7.79 -5.62
C ILE A 868 -27.75 -6.80 -6.78
N GLN A 869 -28.82 -6.07 -7.08
CA GLN A 869 -28.83 -5.05 -8.13
C GLN A 869 -29.83 -3.92 -7.82
N PRO A 870 -29.68 -2.73 -8.43
CA PRO A 870 -30.72 -1.71 -8.40
C PRO A 870 -32.02 -2.22 -9.03
N ALA A 871 -33.14 -2.01 -8.35
CA ALA A 871 -34.47 -2.38 -8.84
C ALA A 871 -34.86 -1.50 -10.04
N VAL A 872 -35.36 -2.13 -11.11
CA VAL A 872 -35.78 -1.42 -12.34
C VAL A 872 -37.02 -0.60 -12.05
N SER A 873 -36.90 0.74 -12.14
CA SER A 873 -38.04 1.65 -11.96
C SER A 873 -39.03 1.55 -13.12
N LEU A 874 -40.17 0.90 -12.90
CA LEU A 874 -41.29 0.78 -13.84
C LEU A 874 -42.10 2.09 -14.01
N ASN A 875 -41.42 3.23 -14.14
CA ASN A 875 -42.02 4.53 -14.40
C ASN A 875 -41.88 4.90 -15.89
N GLY A 876 -42.63 4.19 -16.74
CA GLY A 876 -42.69 4.44 -18.18
C GLY A 876 -43.86 3.70 -18.82
N SER A 877 -44.90 4.44 -19.20
CA SER A 877 -46.17 3.96 -19.80
C SER A 877 -47.02 2.99 -18.97
N SER A 878 -48.04 3.52 -18.29
CA SER A 878 -49.16 2.76 -17.71
C SER A 878 -50.50 3.32 -18.19
N SER A 879 -50.88 3.02 -19.44
CA SER A 879 -52.24 3.31 -19.95
C SER A 879 -52.63 2.36 -21.07
N ALA A 880 -53.74 1.65 -20.89
CA ALA A 880 -54.27 0.57 -21.73
C ALA A 880 -53.37 -0.70 -21.81
N ALA A 881 -53.89 -1.93 -21.73
CA ALA A 881 -55.29 -2.35 -21.61
C ALA A 881 -55.48 -3.47 -20.58
N THR A 882 -56.36 -3.25 -19.60
CA THR A 882 -57.00 -4.32 -18.81
C THR A 882 -58.22 -4.82 -19.59
N GLY A 883 -58.17 -6.02 -20.16
CA GLY A 883 -59.26 -6.49 -21.03
C GLY A 883 -59.20 -7.97 -21.44
N ALA A 884 -59.52 -8.86 -20.50
CA ALA A 884 -59.65 -10.32 -20.70
C ALA A 884 -58.33 -11.06 -21.07
N LEU A 885 -58.21 -12.39 -20.96
CA LEU A 885 -59.20 -13.42 -20.61
C LEU A 885 -58.65 -14.35 -19.49
N SER A 886 -59.51 -14.82 -18.60
CA SER A 886 -59.18 -15.82 -17.58
C SER A 886 -59.98 -17.11 -17.79
N SER A 887 -59.41 -18.13 -18.42
CA SER A 887 -60.01 -19.47 -18.53
C SER A 887 -59.03 -20.53 -19.04
N LEU A 888 -59.08 -21.72 -18.42
CA LEU A 888 -58.46 -22.98 -18.88
C LEU A 888 -56.90 -22.99 -18.85
N GLY A 889 -56.24 -24.13 -18.62
CA GLY A 889 -56.76 -25.45 -18.24
C GLY A 889 -55.69 -26.53 -18.36
N SER A 890 -55.58 -27.41 -17.36
CA SER A 890 -54.59 -28.51 -17.33
C SER A 890 -54.74 -29.51 -18.49
N LYS A 891 -53.61 -29.91 -19.12
CA LYS A 891 -53.28 -31.33 -19.37
C LYS A 891 -51.87 -31.56 -19.94
N ASN A 892 -51.39 -32.80 -19.75
CA ASN A 892 -50.28 -33.43 -20.48
C ASN A 892 -50.66 -33.56 -21.99
N ASP A 893 -49.77 -33.84 -22.95
CA ASP A 893 -49.08 -35.13 -23.09
C ASP A 893 -48.00 -35.15 -24.20
N SER A 894 -47.50 -36.34 -24.54
CA SER A 894 -46.25 -36.61 -25.26
C SER A 894 -46.34 -36.85 -26.80
N MET A 895 -45.14 -36.92 -27.42
CA MET A 895 -44.79 -37.61 -28.68
C MET A 895 -45.16 -37.05 -30.08
N ALA A 896 -44.10 -36.54 -30.74
CA ALA A 896 -43.51 -37.09 -31.98
C ALA A 896 -44.23 -37.05 -33.36
N SER A 897 -43.47 -36.54 -34.35
CA SER A 897 -43.10 -37.19 -35.63
C SER A 897 -43.54 -36.56 -36.98
N LEU A 898 -42.56 -36.51 -37.92
CA LEU A 898 -42.67 -36.59 -39.40
C LEU A 898 -43.43 -35.47 -40.19
N SER A 899 -43.12 -35.14 -41.46
CA SER A 899 -41.90 -35.29 -42.30
C SER A 899 -41.99 -34.58 -43.68
N GLN A 900 -40.84 -34.43 -44.38
CA GLN A 900 -40.66 -34.15 -45.83
C GLN A 900 -41.09 -32.74 -46.36
N LYS A 901 -40.50 -32.15 -47.42
CA LYS A 901 -40.06 -32.71 -48.73
C LYS A 901 -38.92 -31.92 -49.42
N LYS A 902 -38.08 -32.66 -50.18
CA LYS A 902 -37.41 -32.40 -51.50
C LYS A 902 -36.67 -31.06 -51.80
N GLY A 903 -35.57 -31.01 -52.57
CA GLY A 903 -34.67 -32.07 -53.11
C GLY A 903 -34.18 -31.86 -54.58
N GLY A 904 -32.92 -32.24 -54.88
CA GLY A 904 -32.32 -32.34 -56.25
C GLY A 904 -31.53 -31.07 -56.71
N ALA A 905 -30.27 -31.04 -57.16
CA ALA A 905 -29.16 -32.01 -57.41
C ALA A 905 -29.00 -32.67 -58.81
N MET A 906 -27.83 -32.45 -59.45
CA MET A 906 -27.01 -33.32 -60.35
C MET A 906 -25.70 -32.55 -60.72
N SER A 907 -24.44 -33.05 -60.78
CA SER A 907 -23.78 -34.29 -61.31
C SER A 907 -23.18 -34.08 -62.72
N PRO A 908 -22.16 -34.87 -63.21
CA PRO A 908 -21.27 -35.89 -62.61
C PRO A 908 -19.79 -35.39 -62.48
N GLY A 909 -18.71 -36.09 -62.08
CA GLY A 909 -18.34 -37.53 -61.91
C GLY A 909 -17.22 -37.92 -62.92
N GLY A 910 -16.21 -38.76 -62.65
CA GLY A 910 -15.71 -39.46 -61.44
C GLY A 910 -14.65 -40.54 -61.81
N SER A 911 -13.70 -40.86 -60.92
CA SER A 911 -12.76 -42.02 -61.07
C SER A 911 -12.07 -42.39 -59.72
N PRO A 912 -11.76 -43.68 -59.42
CA PRO A 912 -11.23 -44.10 -58.11
C PRO A 912 -9.77 -44.62 -58.14
N TYR A 913 -9.10 -44.71 -56.97
CA TYR A 913 -8.62 -45.97 -56.36
C TYR A 913 -8.11 -45.77 -54.91
N GLU A 914 -8.17 -46.85 -54.13
CA GLU A 914 -7.58 -47.25 -52.82
C GLU A 914 -6.56 -46.37 -52.03
N ARG A 915 -6.35 -46.53 -50.70
CA ARG A 915 -7.15 -47.04 -49.54
C ARG A 915 -6.39 -46.70 -48.22
N SER A 916 -7.15 -46.62 -47.13
CA SER A 916 -6.75 -46.75 -45.69
C SER A 916 -5.50 -47.61 -45.42
N ASN A 917 -4.55 -47.33 -44.51
CA ASN A 917 -4.48 -46.46 -43.32
C ASN A 917 -5.48 -46.79 -42.17
N MET A 918 -5.07 -47.58 -41.15
CA MET A 918 -5.40 -47.35 -39.72
C MET A 918 -4.83 -48.40 -38.72
N SER A 919 -4.81 -48.00 -37.43
CA SER A 919 -4.88 -48.84 -36.20
C SER A 919 -3.57 -49.46 -35.66
N LYS A 920 -3.39 -49.77 -34.36
CA LYS A 920 -4.08 -49.36 -33.09
C LYS A 920 -3.26 -49.86 -31.86
N LEU A 921 -3.16 -49.06 -30.78
CA LEU A 921 -2.89 -49.50 -29.38
C LEU A 921 -1.52 -50.22 -29.17
N LYS A 922 -1.00 -50.58 -27.98
CA LYS A 922 -1.35 -50.50 -26.53
C LYS A 922 0.02 -50.44 -25.77
N ALA A 923 0.23 -49.55 -24.79
CA ALA A 923 0.25 -49.78 -23.33
C ALA A 923 1.37 -50.67 -22.71
N GLU A 924 1.81 -50.26 -21.51
CA GLU A 924 2.54 -51.00 -20.43
C GLU A 924 4.09 -50.97 -20.27
N GLN A 925 4.48 -50.37 -19.12
CA GLN A 925 5.43 -50.84 -18.08
C GLN A 925 6.98 -50.95 -18.26
N ALA A 926 7.65 -50.12 -17.44
CA ALA A 926 8.70 -50.46 -16.45
C ALA A 926 10.20 -50.63 -16.82
N TYR A 927 11.05 -50.22 -15.87
CA TYR A 927 12.53 -50.21 -15.86
C TYR A 927 13.19 -49.37 -16.98
N GLY A 928 14.42 -48.86 -16.84
CA GLY A 928 15.36 -48.84 -15.70
C GLY A 928 16.50 -47.84 -15.99
N ALA A 929 17.29 -47.46 -14.99
CA ALA A 929 18.35 -46.44 -15.16
C ALA A 929 19.60 -46.95 -15.90
N THR A 930 20.31 -46.08 -16.64
CA THR A 930 21.71 -45.69 -16.31
C THR A 930 22.36 -44.67 -17.27
N ASN A 931 23.21 -43.85 -16.66
CA ASN A 931 24.31 -42.98 -17.16
C ASN A 931 24.89 -43.18 -18.58
N GLY A 932 25.23 -42.06 -19.23
CA GLY A 932 26.22 -41.98 -20.33
C GLY A 932 26.76 -40.55 -20.51
N LYS A 933 28.09 -40.36 -20.68
CA LYS A 933 28.75 -39.03 -20.77
C LYS A 933 29.26 -38.74 -22.19
N GLY A 934 29.33 -37.45 -22.55
CA GLY A 934 30.00 -36.91 -23.75
C GLY A 934 29.42 -35.54 -24.12
N ALA A 935 29.95 -34.36 -23.72
CA ALA A 935 31.30 -33.79 -23.76
C ALA A 935 31.59 -32.98 -25.07
N GLN A 936 31.60 -31.65 -24.90
CA GLN A 936 32.19 -30.59 -25.74
C GLN A 936 31.95 -30.54 -27.27
N VAL A 937 31.54 -29.35 -27.74
CA VAL A 937 32.29 -28.51 -28.70
C VAL A 937 31.83 -27.05 -28.49
N GLN A 938 32.73 -26.07 -28.66
CA GLN A 938 32.38 -24.63 -28.68
C GLN A 938 31.85 -24.20 -30.05
N ALA A 939 30.93 -23.23 -30.06
CA ALA A 939 30.69 -22.38 -31.21
C ALA A 939 30.39 -20.96 -30.72
N GLU A 940 31.21 -20.00 -31.13
CA GLU A 940 30.90 -18.57 -31.01
C GLU A 940 29.94 -18.19 -32.14
N SER A 941 28.90 -17.42 -31.83
CA SER A 941 28.07 -16.77 -32.86
C SER A 941 27.57 -15.42 -32.33
N ASP A 942 28.31 -14.38 -32.66
CA ASP A 942 27.89 -13.00 -32.45
C ASP A 942 26.81 -12.59 -33.49
N ALA A 943 26.20 -11.42 -33.29
CA ALA A 943 25.30 -10.71 -34.21
C ALA A 943 23.91 -11.33 -34.55
N GLY A 944 22.90 -10.92 -33.78
CA GLY A 944 21.78 -10.18 -34.39
C GLY A 944 20.34 -10.65 -34.13
N CYS A 945 19.47 -9.65 -33.88
CA CYS A 945 18.00 -9.70 -33.85
C CYS A 945 17.31 -10.50 -32.70
N VAL A 946 16.17 -10.06 -32.13
CA VAL A 946 15.57 -8.70 -32.03
C VAL A 946 14.48 -8.68 -30.93
N CYS A 947 14.16 -7.50 -30.38
CA CYS A 947 13.03 -7.22 -29.46
C CYS A 947 13.01 -7.88 -28.06
N THR A 948 13.53 -7.17 -27.04
CA THR A 948 13.22 -7.40 -25.60
C THR A 948 13.48 -6.13 -24.80
N ILE A 949 12.46 -5.54 -24.14
CA ILE A 949 12.54 -4.54 -23.02
C ILE A 949 11.21 -4.58 -22.22
N MET A 950 11.27 -4.26 -20.91
CA MET A 950 10.17 -3.98 -19.98
C MET A 950 9.56 -2.58 -20.12
#